data_AF-A0A2D7KZX2-F1
#
_entry.id   AF-A0A2D7KZX2-F1
#
_cell.length_a   1.000
_cell.length_b   1.000
_cell.length_c   1.000
_cell.angle_alpha   90.00
_cell.angle_beta   90.00
_cell.angle_gamma   90.00
#
_symmetry.space_group_name_H-M   'P 1'
#
loop_
_entity.id
_entity.type
_entity.pdbx_description
1 polymer ?
#
loop_
_entity_poly.entity_id
_entity_poly.type
_entity_poly.pdbx_seq_one_letter_code
_entity_poly.pdbx_strand_id
1 'polypeptide(L)'
;MKSFYSSLIFLFSLVIAFSQTATWTAFNDSVNKNGGTTDVSVTTINVGRTSPGPSSAELLEFGSGDGTGVTATYEETLTVGSVFWTNDSITYDEESDAAKLFGEALDLSGNISYGDAPGWHMDLILEGLDPNRKYVFAGTAMRGGGAGYAERTTNWKIIGADSFNYASSDGAWKVSDDSVEFSTGHNADGYVAKWTDIAPGADGKIIIRTSHSVGEANGGLAGAHAYKGYAGGAFMLELQGDSGSVSPKKDLSILRVFPKENELEAHPNSPIHVLVEHDVNKVDLNSIKLFLDGEKVEIDVQQESERTLIIYNNNGAFADLSDHTVIVEFADNSTSQVQYSKSWDFTVTEWSQYDSLPIDSAIKLDDLQKQKRGFAIRLAATNPLDLENEIISEIEDLWWIWDENYTDYSDRELFNSSGYYLERNQINYQRDGGSIGNKAGEDLFPGINGTESLILEEEELPVIHFGLEATTYLELNEGYYQMQITTTPKHLLYIGFGDDAVELLPDDSELPGIEDAKAWKYNFIVEKNGLYPFTLLYYDSLGGSSSLTASGGSASSLEWLNVEPMGMRSLINGKEDDSIKAYIPPNAIVEVKPAKMSILIQNGKVIISWGELGILQQSESINGPWNDITGKSSPYSISPNSNSMFYRIKH
;
A
#
# COMPACT_ATOMS: atom_id res chain seq x y z
N MET A 1 -3.57 33.31 -96.36
CA MET A 1 -3.45 33.44 -94.90
C MET A 1 -4.09 32.21 -94.27
N LYS A 2 -3.29 31.38 -93.60
CA LYS A 2 -3.71 30.15 -92.91
C LYS A 2 -4.20 30.53 -91.50
N SER A 3 -5.40 30.13 -91.08
CA SER A 3 -5.80 30.19 -89.67
C SER A 3 -5.87 28.78 -89.10
N PHE A 4 -5.11 28.56 -88.03
CA PHE A 4 -5.09 27.36 -87.22
C PHE A 4 -6.42 27.19 -86.47
N TYR A 5 -7.02 26.01 -86.52
CA TYR A 5 -7.97 25.54 -85.50
C TYR A 5 -7.24 24.53 -84.63
N SER A 6 -6.97 24.93 -83.38
CA SER A 6 -6.39 24.06 -82.36
C SER A 6 -7.52 23.28 -81.68
N SER A 7 -7.56 21.96 -81.85
CA SER A 7 -8.43 21.07 -81.07
C SER A 7 -7.67 20.65 -79.82
N LEU A 8 -8.10 21.16 -78.67
CA LEU A 8 -7.54 20.82 -77.36
C LEU A 8 -8.25 19.56 -76.85
N ILE A 9 -7.54 18.43 -76.81
CA ILE A 9 -8.00 17.19 -76.18
C ILE A 9 -7.63 17.29 -74.69
N PHE A 10 -8.63 17.36 -73.81
CA PHE A 10 -8.42 17.18 -72.37
C PHE A 10 -8.41 15.68 -72.06
N LEU A 11 -7.22 15.13 -71.75
CA LEU A 11 -7.12 13.89 -70.99
C LEU A 11 -7.44 14.22 -69.53
N PHE A 12 -8.55 13.69 -69.00
CA PHE A 12 -8.75 13.60 -67.56
C PHE A 12 -7.96 12.39 -67.03
N SER A 13 -6.79 12.64 -66.46
CA SER A 13 -6.14 11.69 -65.56
C SER A 13 -6.86 11.75 -64.21
N LEU A 14 -7.70 10.76 -63.93
CA LEU A 14 -8.28 10.54 -62.61
C LEU A 14 -7.16 10.08 -61.67
N VAL A 15 -6.53 11.02 -60.96
CA VAL A 15 -5.67 10.72 -59.83
C VAL A 15 -6.60 10.43 -58.66
N ILE A 16 -6.78 9.15 -58.33
CA ILE A 16 -7.33 8.75 -57.04
C ILE A 16 -6.20 8.99 -56.04
N ALA A 17 -6.23 10.14 -55.38
CA ALA A 17 -5.41 10.37 -54.21
C ALA A 17 -5.98 9.48 -53.09
N PHE A 18 -5.27 8.41 -52.75
CA PHE A 18 -5.45 7.81 -51.43
C PHE A 18 -4.98 8.86 -50.42
N SER A 19 -5.93 9.48 -49.72
CA SER A 19 -5.61 10.26 -48.52
C SER A 19 -5.19 9.23 -47.47
N GLN A 20 -3.88 9.01 -47.34
CA GLN A 20 -3.33 8.27 -46.23
C GLN A 20 -3.66 9.11 -44.99
N THR A 21 -4.53 8.59 -44.11
CA THR A 21 -4.90 9.26 -42.86
C THR A 21 -3.64 9.28 -41.99
N ALA A 22 -2.95 10.42 -41.93
CA ALA A 22 -1.70 10.54 -41.19
C ALA A 22 -1.94 10.22 -39.72
N THR A 23 -1.14 9.29 -39.19
CA THR A 23 -1.04 8.92 -37.77
C THR A 23 0.40 9.13 -37.36
N TRP A 24 0.63 9.64 -36.16
CA TRP A 24 1.97 9.80 -35.62
C TRP A 24 1.93 9.62 -34.10
N THR A 25 3.09 9.30 -33.54
CA THR A 25 3.31 9.22 -32.09
C THR A 25 4.48 10.10 -31.75
N ALA A 26 4.40 10.85 -30.66
CA ALA A 26 5.45 11.72 -30.18
C ALA A 26 5.69 11.45 -28.69
N PHE A 27 6.96 11.40 -28.31
CA PHE A 27 7.37 11.21 -26.93
C PHE A 27 8.12 12.44 -26.41
N ASN A 28 8.05 12.63 -25.09
CA ASN A 28 8.88 13.58 -24.38
C ASN A 28 9.53 12.94 -23.15
N ASP A 29 10.85 12.96 -23.10
CA ASP A 29 11.66 12.65 -21.92
C ASP A 29 11.87 13.95 -21.14
N SER A 30 11.07 14.18 -20.10
CA SER A 30 11.17 15.40 -19.30
C SER A 30 12.41 15.42 -18.41
N VAL A 31 13.19 14.33 -18.31
CA VAL A 31 14.24 14.16 -17.30
C VAL A 31 15.50 13.45 -17.84
N ASN A 32 15.86 13.77 -19.09
CA ASN A 32 16.98 13.22 -19.87
C ASN A 32 18.41 13.54 -19.33
N LYS A 33 18.64 13.51 -18.00
CA LYS A 33 19.94 13.81 -17.38
C LYS A 33 20.87 12.60 -17.29
N ASN A 34 20.31 11.39 -17.15
CA ASN A 34 21.05 10.16 -16.85
C ASN A 34 21.70 9.49 -18.06
N GLY A 35 21.80 10.18 -19.20
CA GLY A 35 22.08 9.54 -20.47
C GLY A 35 20.83 8.81 -20.99
N GLY A 36 19.66 9.45 -20.84
CA GLY A 36 18.36 8.93 -21.23
C GLY A 36 18.26 8.73 -22.74
N THR A 37 17.13 9.05 -23.36
CA THR A 37 17.04 8.77 -24.80
C THR A 37 18.01 9.65 -25.61
N THR A 38 18.81 9.00 -26.46
CA THR A 38 19.64 9.69 -27.47
C THR A 38 18.90 9.84 -28.80
N ASP A 39 17.65 9.39 -28.88
CA ASP A 39 16.85 9.50 -30.08
C ASP A 39 16.46 10.96 -30.31
N VAL A 40 16.94 11.52 -31.42
CA VAL A 40 16.73 12.92 -31.80
C VAL A 40 15.27 13.23 -32.19
N SER A 41 14.44 12.19 -32.37
CA SER A 41 13.00 12.32 -32.60
C SER A 41 12.19 12.39 -31.29
N VAL A 42 12.84 12.26 -30.13
CA VAL A 42 12.20 12.48 -28.83
C VAL A 42 12.45 13.90 -28.34
N THR A 43 11.38 14.55 -27.87
CA THR A 43 11.49 15.89 -27.26
C THR A 43 11.94 15.82 -25.80
N THR A 44 12.54 16.90 -25.29
CA THR A 44 13.05 16.95 -23.92
C THR A 44 12.60 18.20 -23.18
N ILE A 45 11.35 18.63 -23.38
CA ILE A 45 10.81 19.78 -22.66
C ILE A 45 10.70 19.46 -21.17
N ASN A 46 11.06 20.45 -20.34
CA ASN A 46 11.16 20.30 -18.90
C ASN A 46 11.15 21.65 -18.19
N VAL A 47 10.95 21.62 -16.88
CA VAL A 47 10.91 22.79 -15.99
C VAL A 47 11.55 22.43 -14.65
N GLY A 48 11.55 23.36 -13.68
CA GLY A 48 12.17 23.19 -12.38
C GLY A 48 13.59 23.74 -12.26
N ARG A 49 14.06 23.90 -11.02
CA ARG A 49 15.41 24.39 -10.72
C ARG A 49 16.46 23.46 -11.31
N THR A 50 17.52 24.05 -11.87
CA THR A 50 18.64 23.35 -12.53
C THR A 50 18.27 22.56 -13.78
N SER A 51 17.03 22.71 -14.26
CA SER A 51 16.59 22.20 -15.54
C SER A 51 17.34 22.87 -16.69
N PRO A 52 17.79 22.13 -17.72
CA PRO A 52 18.42 22.69 -18.90
C PRO A 52 17.41 23.38 -19.85
N GLY A 53 16.11 23.20 -19.65
CA GLY A 53 15.09 23.64 -20.60
C GLY A 53 15.11 22.83 -21.90
N PRO A 54 14.29 23.24 -22.89
CA PRO A 54 13.32 24.33 -22.82
C PRO A 54 12.02 23.92 -22.10
N SER A 55 11.23 24.89 -21.62
CA SER A 55 9.90 24.62 -21.05
C SER A 55 8.80 24.45 -22.10
N SER A 56 9.12 24.68 -23.38
CA SER A 56 8.18 24.63 -24.49
C SER A 56 8.90 24.25 -25.78
N ALA A 57 8.32 23.36 -26.57
CA ALA A 57 8.78 22.99 -27.90
C ALA A 57 7.64 22.33 -28.73
N GLU A 58 7.80 22.33 -30.04
CA GLU A 58 6.99 21.49 -30.93
C GLU A 58 7.37 20.02 -30.72
N LEU A 59 6.36 19.16 -30.55
CA LEU A 59 6.52 17.72 -30.46
C LEU A 59 6.96 17.15 -31.81
N LEU A 60 7.87 16.18 -31.77
CA LEU A 60 8.43 15.53 -32.95
C LEU A 60 7.82 14.13 -33.10
N GLU A 61 7.51 13.75 -34.33
CA GLU A 61 7.09 12.40 -34.66
C GLU A 61 8.25 11.43 -34.43
N PHE A 62 8.00 10.42 -33.61
CA PHE A 62 8.97 9.41 -33.23
C PHE A 62 9.42 8.59 -34.44
N GLY A 63 10.74 8.39 -34.57
CA GLY A 63 11.39 7.71 -35.67
C GLY A 63 11.70 8.59 -36.89
N SER A 64 10.81 9.53 -37.28
CA SER A 64 11.07 10.46 -38.40
C SER A 64 11.78 11.75 -37.95
N GLY A 65 11.43 12.24 -36.76
CA GLY A 65 11.84 13.55 -36.25
C GLY A 65 11.12 14.73 -36.91
N ASP A 66 10.07 14.48 -37.71
CA ASP A 66 9.29 15.54 -38.34
C ASP A 66 8.41 16.26 -37.30
N GLY A 67 8.16 17.56 -37.50
CA GLY A 67 7.30 18.34 -36.61
C GLY A 67 5.84 17.90 -36.71
N THR A 68 5.21 17.66 -35.56
CA THR A 68 3.80 17.23 -35.48
C THR A 68 2.80 18.37 -35.67
N GLY A 69 3.24 19.62 -35.59
CA GLY A 69 2.39 20.81 -35.49
C GLY A 69 1.83 21.08 -34.08
N VAL A 70 2.06 20.19 -33.11
CA VAL A 70 1.59 20.34 -31.72
C VAL A 70 2.73 20.88 -30.85
N THR A 71 2.48 21.99 -30.16
CA THR A 71 3.41 22.55 -29.17
C THR A 71 3.03 22.09 -27.77
N ALA A 72 3.99 21.51 -27.06
CA ALA A 72 3.87 21.18 -25.65
C ALA A 72 4.56 22.25 -24.80
N THR A 73 3.91 22.72 -23.74
CA THR A 73 4.45 23.72 -22.81
C THR A 73 4.15 23.34 -21.38
N TYR A 74 5.17 23.35 -20.51
CA TYR A 74 4.98 23.25 -19.07
C TYR A 74 4.81 24.62 -18.43
N GLU A 75 3.76 24.79 -17.64
CA GLU A 75 3.53 25.93 -16.76
C GLU A 75 3.44 25.47 -15.31
N GLU A 76 4.30 26.02 -14.45
CA GLU A 76 4.27 25.74 -13.01
C GLU A 76 3.41 26.78 -12.29
N THR A 77 2.56 26.33 -11.37
CA THR A 77 1.88 27.20 -10.42
C THR A 77 2.12 26.70 -9.00
N LEU A 78 2.59 27.59 -8.12
CA LEU A 78 2.86 27.26 -6.73
C LEU A 78 2.45 28.38 -5.80
N THR A 79 1.89 28.00 -4.65
CA THR A 79 1.62 28.94 -3.56
C THR A 79 2.84 29.07 -2.64
N VAL A 80 3.49 27.94 -2.33
CA VAL A 80 4.72 27.82 -1.52
C VAL A 80 5.56 26.66 -2.07
N GLY A 81 6.88 26.68 -1.87
CA GLY A 81 7.78 25.56 -2.20
C GLY A 81 8.71 25.85 -3.37
N SER A 82 9.24 24.80 -3.98
CA SER A 82 10.09 24.88 -5.17
C SER A 82 9.94 23.63 -6.01
N VAL A 83 10.02 23.81 -7.33
CA VAL A 83 10.06 22.71 -8.29
C VAL A 83 11.51 22.39 -8.59
N PHE A 84 11.83 21.10 -8.53
CA PHE A 84 13.15 20.57 -8.79
C PHE A 84 13.07 19.61 -9.95
N TRP A 85 13.98 19.79 -10.88
CA TRP A 85 14.24 18.79 -11.90
C TRP A 85 15.28 17.83 -11.34
N THR A 86 14.88 16.59 -11.05
CA THR A 86 15.67 15.67 -10.24
C THR A 86 16.02 14.41 -11.00
N ASN A 87 17.20 13.89 -10.69
CA ASN A 87 17.82 12.82 -11.43
C ASN A 87 17.86 11.57 -10.54
N ASP A 88 16.80 10.79 -10.61
CA ASP A 88 16.46 9.80 -9.61
C ASP A 88 16.44 8.42 -10.24
N SER A 89 17.29 7.53 -9.75
CA SER A 89 17.31 6.13 -10.20
C SER A 89 16.05 5.42 -9.73
N ILE A 90 15.45 4.65 -10.62
CA ILE A 90 14.21 3.93 -10.35
C ILE A 90 14.34 2.44 -10.68
N THR A 91 13.43 1.66 -10.15
CA THR A 91 13.22 0.26 -10.51
C THR A 91 11.72 0.10 -10.74
N TYR A 92 11.34 -0.46 -11.88
CA TYR A 92 9.95 -0.66 -12.26
C TYR A 92 9.82 -2.04 -12.89
N ASP A 93 8.61 -2.60 -12.84
CA ASP A 93 8.28 -3.85 -13.52
C ASP A 93 8.47 -3.67 -15.03
N GLU A 94 9.35 -4.45 -15.65
CA GLU A 94 9.62 -4.41 -17.09
C GLU A 94 8.39 -4.82 -17.93
N GLU A 95 7.40 -5.47 -17.30
CA GLU A 95 6.12 -5.81 -17.91
C GLU A 95 5.01 -4.79 -17.60
N SER A 96 5.33 -3.68 -16.92
CA SER A 96 4.37 -2.61 -16.62
C SER A 96 3.87 -1.88 -17.86
N ASP A 97 2.73 -1.19 -17.71
CA ASP A 97 2.21 -0.32 -18.76
C ASP A 97 3.20 0.79 -19.12
N ALA A 98 3.91 1.36 -18.14
CA ALA A 98 4.94 2.35 -18.39
C ALA A 98 6.11 1.77 -19.19
N ALA A 99 6.60 0.58 -18.83
CA ALA A 99 7.68 -0.09 -19.56
C ALA A 99 7.27 -0.42 -21.01
N LYS A 100 6.07 -0.98 -21.20
CA LYS A 100 5.54 -1.33 -22.51
C LYS A 100 5.31 -0.13 -23.41
N LEU A 101 4.88 0.99 -22.83
CA LEU A 101 4.52 2.18 -23.59
C LEU A 101 5.71 3.09 -23.88
N PHE A 102 6.66 3.19 -22.95
CA PHE A 102 7.76 4.14 -23.01
C PHE A 102 9.13 3.50 -23.15
N GLY A 103 9.32 2.26 -22.70
CA GLY A 103 10.65 1.65 -22.51
C GLY A 103 11.47 1.43 -23.78
N GLU A 104 10.83 1.36 -24.96
CA GLU A 104 11.56 1.37 -26.24
C GLU A 104 12.12 2.75 -26.57
N ALA A 105 11.40 3.81 -26.21
CA ALA A 105 11.69 5.18 -26.62
C ALA A 105 12.45 5.99 -25.56
N LEU A 106 12.25 5.72 -24.27
CA LEU A 106 12.64 6.59 -23.15
C LEU A 106 13.33 5.82 -22.02
N ASP A 107 14.23 6.52 -21.33
CA ASP A 107 14.64 6.17 -19.96
C ASP A 107 13.63 6.81 -19.00
N LEU A 108 13.01 6.00 -18.15
CA LEU A 108 12.00 6.47 -17.20
C LEU A 108 12.59 7.04 -15.91
N SER A 109 13.92 7.02 -15.76
CA SER A 109 14.60 7.57 -14.59
C SER A 109 14.41 9.08 -14.46
N GLY A 110 14.25 9.53 -13.22
CA GLY A 110 14.07 10.94 -12.89
C GLY A 110 12.63 11.42 -12.89
N ASN A 111 12.42 12.60 -12.33
CA ASN A 111 11.11 13.24 -12.23
C ASN A 111 11.23 14.76 -12.08
N ILE A 112 10.09 15.43 -12.20
CA ILE A 112 9.88 16.81 -11.80
C ILE A 112 9.24 16.80 -10.40
N SER A 113 10.06 17.03 -9.39
CA SER A 113 9.68 17.01 -7.97
C SER A 113 9.17 18.35 -7.49
N TYR A 114 8.09 18.31 -6.72
CA TYR A 114 7.63 19.45 -5.95
C TYR A 114 8.04 19.28 -4.48
N GLY A 115 8.42 20.38 -3.84
CA GLY A 115 8.62 20.40 -2.39
C GLY A 115 7.29 20.16 -1.66
N ASP A 116 7.38 19.57 -0.47
CA ASP A 116 6.25 19.22 0.40
C ASP A 116 5.46 20.49 0.85
N ALA A 117 4.60 21.03 -0.01
CA ALA A 117 3.94 22.32 0.19
C ALA A 117 2.52 22.36 -0.41
N PRO A 118 1.58 23.14 0.13
CA PRO A 118 0.22 23.21 -0.38
C PRO A 118 0.11 24.03 -1.68
N GLY A 119 -0.91 23.72 -2.48
CA GLY A 119 -1.37 24.59 -3.56
C GLY A 119 -0.42 24.67 -4.75
N TRP A 120 0.37 23.63 -5.01
CA TRP A 120 1.09 23.48 -6.28
C TRP A 120 0.29 22.68 -7.30
N HIS A 121 0.49 23.01 -8.57
CA HIS A 121 0.13 22.19 -9.71
C HIS A 121 1.05 22.53 -10.89
N MET A 122 1.16 21.60 -11.82
CA MET A 122 1.84 21.78 -13.11
C MET A 122 0.85 21.54 -14.23
N ASP A 123 0.83 22.42 -15.21
CA ASP A 123 0.02 22.26 -16.42
C ASP A 123 0.94 21.91 -17.59
N LEU A 124 0.73 20.75 -18.19
CA LEU A 124 1.21 20.43 -19.52
C LEU A 124 0.15 20.88 -20.53
N ILE A 125 0.45 21.96 -21.23
CA ILE A 125 -0.41 22.56 -22.24
C ILE A 125 -0.03 22.00 -23.60
N LEU A 126 -0.98 21.37 -24.29
CA LEU A 126 -0.83 20.87 -25.65
C LEU A 126 -1.69 21.73 -26.58
N GLU A 127 -1.04 22.49 -27.46
CA GLU A 127 -1.66 23.46 -28.36
C GLU A 127 -1.33 23.16 -29.82
N GLY A 128 -2.26 23.46 -30.73
CA GLY A 128 -2.10 23.18 -32.17
C GLY A 128 -2.69 21.83 -32.59
N LEU A 129 -3.49 21.19 -31.73
CA LEU A 129 -4.23 19.98 -32.05
C LEU A 129 -5.31 20.30 -33.10
N ASP A 130 -5.49 19.45 -34.10
CA ASP A 130 -6.56 19.60 -35.09
C ASP A 130 -7.92 19.29 -34.43
N PRO A 131 -8.86 20.25 -34.39
CA PRO A 131 -10.18 20.05 -33.79
C PRO A 131 -11.00 18.90 -34.38
N ASN A 132 -10.67 18.46 -35.60
CA ASN A 132 -11.40 17.41 -36.30
C ASN A 132 -10.76 16.02 -36.15
N ARG A 133 -9.65 15.92 -35.42
CA ARG A 133 -8.92 14.67 -35.20
C ARG A 133 -9.03 14.23 -33.74
N LYS A 134 -8.59 13.00 -33.49
CA LYS A 134 -8.61 12.36 -32.17
C LYS A 134 -7.21 11.99 -31.73
N TYR A 135 -6.98 12.05 -30.42
CA TYR A 135 -5.66 11.86 -29.84
C TYR A 135 -5.68 10.90 -28.66
N VAL A 136 -4.53 10.27 -28.40
CA VAL A 136 -4.23 9.54 -27.17
C VAL A 136 -3.16 10.30 -26.41
N PHE A 137 -3.38 10.52 -25.12
CA PHE A 137 -2.35 11.00 -24.19
C PHE A 137 -2.01 9.92 -23.19
N ALA A 138 -0.73 9.79 -22.85
CA ALA A 138 -0.26 8.99 -21.73
C ALA A 138 0.88 9.67 -20.99
N GLY A 139 0.90 9.61 -19.65
CA GLY A 139 1.94 10.20 -18.83
C GLY A 139 2.27 9.35 -17.60
N THR A 140 3.53 9.37 -17.18
CA THR A 140 3.98 8.70 -15.96
C THR A 140 5.11 9.47 -15.27
N ALA A 141 5.34 9.13 -14.00
CA ALA A 141 6.44 9.63 -13.20
C ALA A 141 6.82 8.61 -12.13
N MET A 142 8.10 8.53 -11.81
CA MET A 142 8.58 7.71 -10.71
C MET A 142 9.79 8.35 -10.01
N ARG A 143 9.74 8.38 -8.67
CA ARG A 143 10.87 8.82 -7.84
C ARG A 143 11.80 7.69 -7.42
N GLY A 144 11.28 6.47 -7.31
CA GLY A 144 12.03 5.32 -6.81
C GLY A 144 12.33 5.39 -5.31
N GLY A 145 11.51 6.08 -4.51
CA GLY A 145 11.76 6.31 -3.08
C GLY A 145 11.46 5.11 -2.17
N GLY A 146 11.06 3.97 -2.72
CA GLY A 146 10.61 2.80 -1.97
C GLY A 146 9.24 3.00 -1.31
N ALA A 147 8.81 2.00 -0.52
CA ALA A 147 7.48 1.98 0.11
C ALA A 147 7.18 3.21 0.98
N GLY A 148 8.18 3.81 1.64
CA GLY A 148 8.03 5.05 2.43
C GLY A 148 7.80 6.32 1.60
N TYR A 149 7.66 6.20 0.28
CA TYR A 149 7.25 7.27 -0.62
C TYR A 149 5.92 6.94 -1.31
N ALA A 150 5.27 5.83 -0.92
CA ALA A 150 4.00 5.39 -1.50
C ALA A 150 2.90 6.44 -1.31
N GLU A 151 2.91 7.20 -0.21
CA GLU A 151 1.92 8.25 0.04
C GLU A 151 2.06 9.46 -0.89
N ARG A 152 3.18 9.60 -1.62
CA ARG A 152 3.42 10.70 -2.56
C ARG A 152 2.68 10.44 -3.87
N THR A 153 1.38 10.71 -3.82
CA THR A 153 0.43 10.49 -4.91
C THR A 153 0.23 11.74 -5.75
N THR A 154 0.28 11.57 -7.06
CA THR A 154 -0.03 12.64 -8.01
C THR A 154 -1.41 12.44 -8.60
N ASN A 155 -2.24 13.47 -8.53
CA ASN A 155 -3.45 13.56 -9.34
C ASN A 155 -3.11 14.03 -10.73
N TRP A 156 -3.53 13.29 -11.75
CA TRP A 156 -3.48 13.68 -13.15
C TRP A 156 -4.90 13.99 -13.62
N LYS A 157 -5.07 15.12 -14.31
CA LYS A 157 -6.39 15.56 -14.78
C LYS A 157 -6.33 16.14 -16.18
N ILE A 158 -7.23 15.70 -17.07
CA ILE A 158 -7.42 16.29 -18.40
C ILE A 158 -8.44 17.44 -18.34
N ILE A 159 -8.11 18.57 -18.97
CA ILE A 159 -8.91 19.80 -18.96
C ILE A 159 -8.96 20.37 -20.39
N GLY A 160 -10.13 20.90 -20.79
CA GLY A 160 -10.31 21.62 -22.06
C GLY A 160 -10.76 20.76 -23.24
N ALA A 161 -10.64 19.43 -23.15
CA ALA A 161 -11.14 18.52 -24.18
C ALA A 161 -12.69 18.48 -24.22
N ASP A 162 -13.26 18.48 -25.43
CA ASP A 162 -14.71 18.36 -25.66
C ASP A 162 -15.22 16.93 -25.33
N SER A 163 -14.39 15.92 -25.54
CA SER A 163 -14.65 14.51 -25.18
C SER A 163 -13.36 13.72 -25.10
N PHE A 164 -13.35 12.66 -24.31
CA PHE A 164 -12.25 11.70 -24.14
C PHE A 164 -12.80 10.43 -23.50
N ASN A 165 -12.03 9.34 -23.60
CA ASN A 165 -12.26 8.09 -22.90
C ASN A 165 -11.14 7.86 -21.89
N TYR A 166 -11.51 7.53 -20.65
CA TYR A 166 -10.55 7.14 -19.62
C TYR A 166 -9.93 5.79 -19.99
N ALA A 167 -8.60 5.68 -19.95
CA ALA A 167 -7.86 4.47 -20.32
C ALA A 167 -6.55 4.30 -19.53
N SER A 168 -6.48 4.84 -18.31
CA SER A 168 -5.30 4.73 -17.44
C SER A 168 -5.06 3.29 -16.98
N SER A 169 -3.85 3.01 -16.51
CA SER A 169 -3.44 1.66 -16.08
C SER A 169 -4.39 1.01 -15.09
N ASP A 170 -4.57 -0.29 -15.23
CA ASP A 170 -5.24 -1.11 -14.23
C ASP A 170 -4.45 -1.05 -12.92
N GLY A 171 -5.11 -0.71 -11.81
CA GLY A 171 -4.49 -0.47 -10.51
C GLY A 171 -4.26 1.01 -10.18
N ALA A 172 -4.31 1.90 -11.17
CA ALA A 172 -4.36 3.33 -10.91
C ALA A 172 -5.74 3.72 -10.34
N TRP A 173 -5.75 4.63 -9.37
CA TRP A 173 -6.94 5.07 -8.67
C TRP A 173 -7.74 6.07 -9.52
N LYS A 174 -8.84 5.61 -10.10
CA LYS A 174 -9.74 6.47 -10.87
C LYS A 174 -10.55 7.38 -9.94
N VAL A 175 -10.25 8.68 -9.96
CA VAL A 175 -11.02 9.71 -9.24
C VAL A 175 -12.30 10.05 -10.01
N SER A 176 -12.20 10.18 -11.34
CA SER A 176 -13.30 10.45 -12.26
C SER A 176 -12.86 10.13 -13.70
N ASP A 177 -13.76 10.21 -14.67
CA ASP A 177 -13.38 9.97 -16.08
C ASP A 177 -12.29 10.93 -16.58
N ASP A 178 -12.22 12.14 -16.01
CA ASP A 178 -11.21 13.14 -16.33
C ASP A 178 -9.99 13.11 -15.39
N SER A 179 -9.92 12.20 -14.41
CA SER A 179 -8.90 12.26 -13.36
C SER A 179 -8.48 10.90 -12.77
N VAL A 180 -7.17 10.73 -12.59
CA VAL A 180 -6.56 9.51 -12.03
C VAL A 180 -5.46 9.85 -11.03
N GLU A 181 -5.28 8.99 -10.04
CA GLU A 181 -4.24 9.06 -9.02
C GLU A 181 -3.44 7.77 -8.94
N PHE A 182 -2.14 7.89 -8.71
CA PHE A 182 -1.29 6.78 -8.28
C PHE A 182 -0.05 7.35 -7.61
N SER A 183 0.63 6.52 -6.82
CA SER A 183 1.89 6.92 -6.22
C SER A 183 2.93 7.16 -7.31
N THR A 184 3.43 8.39 -7.40
CA THR A 184 4.59 8.72 -8.24
C THR A 184 5.88 8.71 -7.42
N GLY A 185 5.77 8.67 -6.08
CA GLY A 185 6.91 8.42 -5.20
C GLY A 185 7.41 6.97 -5.26
N HIS A 186 6.49 6.02 -5.39
CA HIS A 186 6.77 4.59 -5.50
C HIS A 186 5.88 3.92 -6.55
N ASN A 187 6.12 4.25 -7.82
CA ASN A 187 5.40 3.67 -8.96
C ASN A 187 6.07 2.38 -9.51
N ALA A 188 6.44 1.42 -8.66
CA ALA A 188 7.17 0.23 -9.11
C ALA A 188 6.36 -0.66 -10.06
N ASP A 189 5.03 -0.62 -9.93
CA ASP A 189 4.09 -1.28 -10.83
C ASP A 189 3.98 -0.60 -12.21
N GLY A 190 4.60 0.58 -12.38
CA GLY A 190 4.67 1.33 -13.64
C GLY A 190 3.30 1.78 -14.17
N TYR A 191 2.46 2.34 -13.30
CA TYR A 191 1.17 2.91 -13.68
C TYR A 191 1.32 4.13 -14.59
N VAL A 192 0.35 4.32 -15.47
CA VAL A 192 0.27 5.38 -16.49
C VAL A 192 -1.09 6.07 -16.41
N ALA A 193 -1.08 7.40 -16.36
CA ALA A 193 -2.29 8.20 -16.59
C ALA A 193 -2.54 8.28 -18.10
N LYS A 194 -3.70 7.80 -18.58
CA LYS A 194 -3.99 7.70 -20.01
C LYS A 194 -5.44 8.00 -20.35
N TRP A 195 -5.61 8.70 -21.47
CA TRP A 195 -6.90 8.98 -22.11
C TRP A 195 -6.81 8.76 -23.61
N THR A 196 -7.85 8.21 -24.21
CA THR A 196 -7.97 7.98 -25.66
C THR A 196 -9.13 8.76 -26.25
N ASP A 197 -9.22 8.81 -27.59
CA ASP A 197 -10.32 9.44 -28.31
C ASP A 197 -10.56 10.90 -27.91
N ILE A 198 -9.48 11.60 -27.55
CA ILE A 198 -9.51 12.98 -27.09
C ILE A 198 -9.89 13.87 -28.28
N ALA A 199 -11.04 14.54 -28.21
CA ALA A 199 -11.34 15.70 -29.07
C ALA A 199 -10.88 16.97 -28.34
N PRO A 200 -9.93 17.73 -28.89
CA PRO A 200 -9.35 18.88 -28.21
C PRO A 200 -10.24 20.13 -28.19
N GLY A 201 -11.36 20.13 -28.91
CA GLY A 201 -12.22 21.30 -29.06
C GLY A 201 -11.75 22.28 -30.14
N ALA A 202 -12.56 23.30 -30.41
CA ALA A 202 -12.36 24.22 -31.54
C ALA A 202 -11.12 25.12 -31.41
N ASP A 203 -10.60 25.30 -30.21
CA ASP A 203 -9.36 26.03 -29.92
C ASP A 203 -8.10 25.17 -30.07
N GLY A 204 -8.26 23.86 -30.28
CA GLY A 204 -7.15 22.93 -30.54
C GLY A 204 -6.20 22.80 -29.35
N LYS A 205 -6.74 22.90 -28.12
CA LYS A 205 -5.96 22.97 -26.88
C LYS A 205 -6.51 22.02 -25.82
N ILE A 206 -5.61 21.25 -25.21
CA ILE A 206 -5.91 20.53 -23.97
C ILE A 206 -4.83 20.80 -22.92
N ILE A 207 -5.17 20.59 -21.66
CA ILE A 207 -4.25 20.71 -20.53
C ILE A 207 -4.27 19.39 -19.77
N ILE A 208 -3.09 18.83 -19.51
CA ILE A 208 -2.90 17.76 -18.52
C ILE A 208 -2.32 18.41 -17.27
N ARG A 209 -3.15 18.49 -16.23
CA ARG A 209 -2.76 19.05 -14.95
C ARG A 209 -2.28 17.95 -14.02
N THR A 210 -1.14 18.16 -13.39
CA THR A 210 -0.69 17.35 -12.26
C THR A 210 -0.66 18.15 -10.98
N SER A 211 -1.15 17.56 -9.90
CA SER A 211 -1.13 18.13 -8.54
C SER A 211 -0.91 17.04 -7.51
N HIS A 212 -0.83 17.42 -6.23
CA HIS A 212 -1.06 16.46 -5.14
C HIS A 212 -2.45 15.84 -5.26
N SER A 213 -2.67 14.72 -4.56
CA SER A 213 -3.98 14.06 -4.49
C SER A 213 -5.11 15.04 -4.17
N VAL A 214 -6.30 14.80 -4.72
CA VAL A 214 -7.51 15.55 -4.37
C VAL A 214 -7.97 15.28 -2.94
N GLY A 215 -7.38 14.28 -2.28
CA GLY A 215 -7.66 13.87 -0.91
C GLY A 215 -8.88 12.95 -0.82
N GLU A 216 -8.85 12.03 0.13
CA GLU A 216 -9.87 10.99 0.32
C GLU A 216 -11.29 11.55 0.43
N ALA A 217 -11.45 12.69 1.13
CA ALA A 217 -12.75 13.37 1.27
C ALA A 217 -13.36 13.82 -0.07
N ASN A 218 -12.56 13.94 -1.13
CA ASN A 218 -12.98 14.30 -2.48
C ASN A 218 -12.89 13.13 -3.47
N GLY A 219 -12.75 11.89 -2.98
CA GLY A 219 -12.63 10.69 -3.80
C GLY A 219 -11.20 10.37 -4.26
N GLY A 220 -10.19 11.04 -3.69
CA GLY A 220 -8.78 10.74 -3.94
C GLY A 220 -8.33 9.44 -3.26
N LEU A 221 -7.14 8.97 -3.64
CA LEU A 221 -6.55 7.73 -3.13
C LEU A 221 -6.33 7.83 -1.61
N ALA A 222 -6.84 6.85 -0.86
CA ALA A 222 -6.68 6.78 0.58
C ALA A 222 -5.20 6.68 0.98
N GLY A 223 -4.81 7.36 2.05
CA GLY A 223 -3.42 7.38 2.51
C GLY A 223 -2.49 8.31 1.71
N ALA A 224 -2.97 9.00 0.67
CA ALA A 224 -2.18 9.99 -0.05
C ALA A 224 -1.84 11.20 0.84
N HIS A 225 -0.59 11.64 0.80
CA HIS A 225 -0.17 12.83 1.53
C HIS A 225 -0.75 14.09 0.89
N ALA A 226 -1.27 14.99 1.72
CA ALA A 226 -2.02 16.17 1.28
C ALA A 226 -1.26 17.15 0.36
N TYR A 227 0.07 17.09 0.35
CA TYR A 227 0.95 18.08 -0.31
C TYR A 227 2.09 17.50 -1.15
N LYS A 228 2.26 16.18 -1.20
CA LYS A 228 3.43 15.54 -1.81
C LYS A 228 3.04 14.78 -3.07
N GLY A 229 3.84 14.94 -4.12
CA GLY A 229 3.70 14.24 -5.39
C GLY A 229 4.77 14.69 -6.36
N TYR A 230 4.85 14.02 -7.49
CA TYR A 230 5.79 14.29 -8.58
C TYR A 230 5.01 14.54 -9.86
N ALA A 231 5.28 15.67 -10.51
CA ALA A 231 4.37 16.22 -11.51
C ALA A 231 4.51 15.58 -12.90
N GLY A 232 5.55 14.78 -13.12
CA GLY A 232 5.84 14.13 -14.40
C GLY A 232 7.27 13.62 -14.48
N GLY A 233 7.53 12.70 -15.40
CA GLY A 233 8.86 12.27 -15.82
C GLY A 233 8.92 11.98 -17.32
N ALA A 234 7.85 11.39 -17.86
CA ALA A 234 7.70 11.11 -19.28
C ALA A 234 6.24 11.27 -19.73
N PHE A 235 6.04 11.61 -21.00
CA PHE A 235 4.71 11.54 -21.63
C PHE A 235 4.77 11.18 -23.12
N MET A 236 3.62 10.73 -23.63
CA MET A 236 3.36 10.42 -25.03
C MET A 236 2.07 11.11 -25.49
N LEU A 237 2.10 11.58 -26.74
CA LEU A 237 0.92 12.02 -27.47
C LEU A 237 0.88 11.30 -28.83
N GLU A 238 -0.29 10.79 -29.21
CA GLU A 238 -0.50 10.12 -30.49
C GLU A 238 -1.69 10.75 -31.22
N LEU A 239 -1.53 10.99 -32.53
CA LEU A 239 -2.62 11.27 -33.45
C LEU A 239 -3.25 9.96 -33.93
N GLN A 240 -4.49 9.71 -33.53
CA GLN A 240 -5.24 8.54 -33.96
C GLN A 240 -5.62 8.66 -35.45
N GLY A 241 -5.60 7.53 -36.15
CA GLY A 241 -6.11 7.45 -37.51
C GLY A 241 -7.61 7.72 -37.53
N ASP A 242 -8.12 8.30 -38.62
CA ASP A 242 -9.57 8.50 -38.78
C ASP A 242 -10.24 7.12 -38.81
N SER A 243 -10.77 6.70 -37.66
CA SER A 243 -11.59 5.52 -37.55
C SER A 243 -12.99 5.83 -38.12
N GLY A 244 -13.06 5.86 -39.45
CA GLY A 244 -14.24 5.48 -40.20
C GLY A 244 -14.56 3.99 -40.02
N SER A 245 -14.69 3.57 -38.77
CA SER A 245 -15.23 2.30 -38.32
C SER A 245 -15.33 2.41 -36.81
N VAL A 246 -16.56 2.34 -36.30
CA VAL A 246 -16.83 1.75 -35.00
C VAL A 246 -15.85 0.59 -34.84
N SER A 247 -14.87 0.68 -33.93
CA SER A 247 -14.31 -0.57 -33.42
C SER A 247 -15.55 -1.32 -32.94
N PRO A 248 -15.88 -2.51 -33.48
CA PRO A 248 -16.94 -3.27 -32.86
C PRO A 248 -16.47 -3.40 -31.41
N LYS A 249 -17.23 -2.84 -30.47
CA LYS A 249 -17.14 -3.20 -29.07
C LYS A 249 -17.32 -4.71 -29.04
N LYS A 250 -16.20 -5.42 -29.11
CA LYS A 250 -16.14 -6.83 -29.44
C LYS A 250 -15.80 -7.49 -28.14
N ASP A 251 -16.87 -7.93 -27.49
CA ASP A 251 -16.84 -9.16 -26.72
C ASP A 251 -16.06 -9.09 -25.39
N LEU A 252 -16.24 -10.12 -24.56
CA LEU A 252 -15.60 -10.24 -23.25
C LEU A 252 -14.07 -10.26 -23.36
N SER A 253 -13.36 -9.69 -22.38
CA SER A 253 -11.89 -9.72 -22.33
C SER A 253 -11.40 -10.33 -21.01
N ILE A 254 -10.35 -11.15 -21.06
CA ILE A 254 -9.68 -11.61 -19.84
C ILE A 254 -8.64 -10.55 -19.47
N LEU A 255 -8.90 -9.80 -18.40
CA LEU A 255 -8.04 -8.70 -17.93
C LEU A 255 -6.83 -9.22 -17.17
N ARG A 256 -7.04 -10.22 -16.31
CA ARG A 256 -6.03 -10.71 -15.39
C ARG A 256 -6.17 -12.20 -15.17
N VAL A 257 -5.03 -12.86 -15.05
CA VAL A 257 -4.91 -14.21 -14.48
C VAL A 257 -3.96 -14.16 -13.27
N PHE A 258 -4.20 -15.04 -12.30
CA PHE A 258 -3.32 -15.25 -11.14
C PHE A 258 -3.19 -16.76 -10.89
N PRO A 259 -1.99 -17.32 -10.60
CA PRO A 259 -0.68 -16.68 -10.71
C PRO A 259 -0.45 -16.03 -12.08
N LYS A 260 0.44 -15.04 -12.16
CA LYS A 260 0.71 -14.34 -13.42
C LYS A 260 1.20 -15.35 -14.46
N GLU A 261 0.92 -15.08 -15.73
CA GLU A 261 1.39 -15.91 -16.83
C GLU A 261 2.93 -15.94 -16.85
N ASN A 262 3.50 -17.15 -16.78
CA ASN A 262 4.92 -17.43 -16.62
C ASN A 262 5.54 -16.94 -15.30
N GLU A 263 4.75 -16.80 -14.22
CA GLU A 263 5.27 -16.59 -12.87
C GLU A 263 6.21 -17.74 -12.48
N LEU A 264 7.39 -17.43 -11.93
CA LEU A 264 8.41 -18.43 -11.57
C LEU A 264 8.49 -18.69 -10.07
N GLU A 265 7.93 -17.79 -9.25
CA GLU A 265 7.97 -17.87 -7.79
C GLU A 265 6.56 -17.80 -7.19
N ALA A 266 5.60 -18.51 -7.79
CA ALA A 266 4.23 -18.51 -7.32
C ALA A 266 4.16 -19.06 -5.89
N HIS A 267 3.39 -18.38 -5.03
CA HIS A 267 3.19 -18.82 -3.65
C HIS A 267 2.59 -20.24 -3.65
N PRO A 268 3.05 -21.18 -2.79
CA PRO A 268 2.59 -22.57 -2.80
C PRO A 268 1.08 -22.71 -2.57
N ASN A 269 0.50 -21.83 -1.75
CA ASN A 269 -0.95 -21.76 -1.52
C ASN A 269 -1.69 -20.79 -2.47
N SER A 270 -1.11 -20.44 -3.63
CA SER A 270 -1.75 -19.52 -4.57
C SER A 270 -3.14 -20.02 -4.98
N PRO A 271 -4.20 -19.20 -4.89
CA PRO A 271 -5.43 -19.48 -5.62
C PRO A 271 -5.18 -19.33 -7.12
N ILE A 272 -6.12 -19.80 -7.93
CA ILE A 272 -6.16 -19.46 -9.35
C ILE A 272 -7.32 -18.50 -9.60
N HIS A 273 -7.02 -17.27 -10.02
CA HIS A 273 -8.02 -16.26 -10.36
C HIS A 273 -8.00 -15.92 -11.84
N VAL A 274 -9.20 -15.74 -12.42
CA VAL A 274 -9.39 -15.17 -13.75
C VAL A 274 -10.40 -14.04 -13.66
N LEU A 275 -9.96 -12.82 -13.96
CA LEU A 275 -10.85 -11.65 -14.02
C LEU A 275 -11.21 -11.37 -15.47
N VAL A 276 -12.51 -11.40 -15.76
CA VAL A 276 -13.07 -11.15 -17.08
C VAL A 276 -13.82 -9.83 -17.05
N GLU A 277 -13.53 -8.92 -17.97
CA GLU A 277 -14.31 -7.70 -18.20
C GLU A 277 -15.49 -7.98 -19.11
N HIS A 278 -16.62 -7.38 -18.74
CA HIS A 278 -17.82 -7.34 -19.57
C HIS A 278 -17.79 -6.12 -20.47
N ASP A 279 -18.51 -6.24 -21.59
CA ASP A 279 -18.84 -5.08 -22.41
C ASP A 279 -20.34 -5.13 -22.72
N VAL A 280 -20.72 -5.48 -23.96
CA VAL A 280 -22.14 -5.62 -24.33
C VAL A 280 -22.75 -6.89 -23.75
N ASN A 281 -21.99 -7.99 -23.75
CA ASN A 281 -22.39 -9.29 -23.21
C ASN A 281 -21.64 -9.57 -21.90
N LYS A 282 -22.17 -10.49 -21.10
CA LYS A 282 -21.56 -10.98 -19.85
C LYS A 282 -21.11 -12.42 -20.01
N VAL A 283 -20.27 -12.90 -19.10
CA VAL A 283 -19.95 -14.34 -19.03
C VAL A 283 -21.23 -15.14 -18.77
N ASP A 284 -21.50 -16.16 -19.59
CA ASP A 284 -22.51 -17.18 -19.27
C ASP A 284 -21.96 -18.11 -18.19
N LEU A 285 -22.46 -17.96 -16.96
CA LEU A 285 -21.97 -18.69 -15.80
C LEU A 285 -22.02 -20.22 -15.95
N ASN A 286 -22.92 -20.75 -16.78
CA ASN A 286 -23.04 -22.21 -16.99
C ASN A 286 -22.00 -22.76 -17.97
N SER A 287 -21.29 -21.89 -18.68
CA SER A 287 -20.30 -22.26 -19.68
C SER A 287 -18.88 -22.38 -19.13
N ILE A 288 -18.64 -21.84 -17.93
CA ILE A 288 -17.30 -21.70 -17.36
C ILE A 288 -16.73 -23.07 -17.01
N LYS A 289 -15.51 -23.33 -17.47
CA LYS A 289 -14.68 -24.46 -17.06
C LYS A 289 -13.28 -23.94 -16.80
N LEU A 290 -12.70 -24.37 -15.69
CA LEU A 290 -11.29 -24.19 -15.39
C LEU A 290 -10.63 -25.57 -15.32
N PHE A 291 -9.47 -25.70 -15.92
CA PHE A 291 -8.64 -26.88 -15.88
C PHE A 291 -7.28 -26.52 -15.30
N LEU A 292 -6.77 -27.38 -14.43
CA LEU A 292 -5.43 -27.32 -13.86
C LEU A 292 -4.74 -28.65 -14.21
N ASP A 293 -3.60 -28.57 -14.88
CA ASP A 293 -2.80 -29.73 -15.34
C ASP A 293 -3.62 -30.74 -16.17
N GLY A 294 -4.59 -30.20 -16.93
CA GLY A 294 -5.50 -30.97 -17.78
C GLY A 294 -6.72 -31.57 -17.05
N GLU A 295 -6.83 -31.43 -15.73
CA GLU A 295 -7.99 -31.86 -14.95
C GLU A 295 -8.95 -30.71 -14.69
N LYS A 296 -10.26 -30.93 -14.88
CA LYS A 296 -11.27 -29.91 -14.59
C LYS A 296 -11.41 -29.73 -13.08
N VAL A 297 -11.31 -28.50 -12.59
CA VAL A 297 -11.46 -28.15 -11.17
C VAL A 297 -12.81 -27.50 -10.85
N GLU A 298 -13.24 -27.61 -9.60
CA GLU A 298 -14.40 -26.90 -9.07
C GLU A 298 -14.04 -25.43 -8.82
N ILE A 299 -14.94 -24.52 -9.15
CA ILE A 299 -14.69 -23.07 -9.10
C ILE A 299 -15.80 -22.33 -8.36
N ASP A 300 -15.42 -21.26 -7.68
CA ASP A 300 -16.31 -20.21 -7.23
C ASP A 300 -16.36 -19.09 -8.27
N VAL A 301 -17.52 -18.48 -8.47
CA VAL A 301 -17.69 -17.40 -9.45
C VAL A 301 -18.43 -16.24 -8.83
N GLN A 302 -17.85 -15.05 -8.95
CA GLN A 302 -18.44 -13.78 -8.52
C GLN A 302 -18.68 -12.92 -9.76
N GLN A 303 -19.94 -12.65 -10.08
CA GLN A 303 -20.31 -11.84 -11.24
C GLN A 303 -20.96 -10.52 -10.81
N GLU A 304 -20.41 -9.43 -11.30
CA GLU A 304 -20.87 -8.05 -11.10
C GLU A 304 -21.41 -7.45 -12.40
N SER A 305 -21.69 -6.14 -12.42
CA SER A 305 -22.18 -5.48 -13.64
C SER A 305 -21.14 -5.50 -14.75
N GLU A 306 -19.91 -5.10 -14.42
CA GLU A 306 -18.82 -4.92 -15.39
C GLU A 306 -17.82 -6.08 -15.43
N ARG A 307 -17.84 -7.01 -14.47
CA ARG A 307 -16.80 -8.05 -14.36
C ARG A 307 -17.32 -9.40 -13.87
N THR A 308 -16.61 -10.46 -14.21
CA THR A 308 -16.73 -11.79 -13.60
C THR A 308 -15.36 -12.22 -13.08
N LEU A 309 -15.27 -12.57 -11.79
CA LEU A 309 -14.11 -13.19 -11.17
C LEU A 309 -14.37 -14.69 -11.01
N ILE A 310 -13.53 -15.50 -11.64
CA ILE A 310 -13.52 -16.96 -11.52
C ILE A 310 -12.40 -17.34 -10.56
N ILE A 311 -12.70 -18.14 -9.56
CA ILE A 311 -11.80 -18.46 -8.44
C ILE A 311 -11.71 -19.97 -8.32
N TYR A 312 -10.50 -20.51 -8.32
CA TYR A 312 -10.20 -21.81 -7.76
C TYR A 312 -9.37 -21.61 -6.48
N ASN A 313 -9.96 -21.98 -5.35
CA ASN A 313 -9.29 -21.97 -4.06
C ASN A 313 -8.49 -23.27 -3.94
N ASN A 314 -7.17 -23.18 -3.97
CA ASN A 314 -6.32 -24.34 -3.74
C ASN A 314 -6.44 -24.78 -2.27
N ASN A 315 -7.00 -25.97 -2.01
CA ASN A 315 -7.21 -26.51 -0.67
C ASN A 315 -5.96 -27.20 -0.10
N GLY A 316 -4.80 -26.62 -0.34
CA GLY A 316 -3.49 -27.15 0.05
C GLY A 316 -2.37 -26.32 -0.56
N ALA A 317 -1.12 -26.79 -0.39
CA ALA A 317 0.02 -26.24 -1.11
C ALA A 317 0.26 -27.04 -2.39
N PHE A 318 0.55 -26.36 -3.50
CA PHE A 318 1.16 -26.98 -4.66
C PHE A 318 2.50 -27.62 -4.29
N ALA A 319 2.93 -28.61 -5.07
CA ALA A 319 4.19 -29.29 -4.81
C ALA A 319 5.37 -28.31 -4.94
N ASP A 320 6.45 -28.62 -4.24
CA ASP A 320 7.67 -27.83 -4.28
C ASP A 320 8.28 -27.83 -5.69
N LEU A 321 8.65 -26.64 -6.19
CA LEU A 321 9.23 -26.44 -7.52
C LEU A 321 8.43 -27.07 -8.68
N SER A 322 7.10 -27.21 -8.53
CA SER A 322 6.26 -27.78 -9.58
C SER A 322 5.80 -26.75 -10.60
N ASP A 323 5.78 -27.18 -11.87
CA ASP A 323 5.18 -26.44 -12.97
C ASP A 323 3.71 -26.81 -13.12
N HIS A 324 2.86 -25.81 -13.38
CA HIS A 324 1.43 -25.97 -13.56
C HIS A 324 0.94 -25.25 -14.81
N THR A 325 -0.01 -25.86 -15.51
CA THR A 325 -0.71 -25.26 -16.64
C THR A 325 -2.18 -25.07 -16.29
N VAL A 326 -2.69 -23.85 -16.46
CA VAL A 326 -4.11 -23.54 -16.28
C VAL A 326 -4.76 -23.23 -17.62
N ILE A 327 -5.97 -23.77 -17.84
CA ILE A 327 -6.82 -23.43 -18.97
C ILE A 327 -8.19 -22.99 -18.47
N VAL A 328 -8.62 -21.79 -18.84
CA VAL A 328 -9.98 -21.33 -18.64
C VAL A 328 -10.73 -21.34 -19.97
N GLU A 329 -11.96 -21.84 -19.96
CA GLU A 329 -12.90 -21.81 -21.08
C GLU A 329 -14.23 -21.22 -20.60
N PHE A 330 -14.81 -20.31 -21.37
CA PHE A 330 -16.16 -19.80 -21.11
C PHE A 330 -16.79 -19.24 -22.39
N ALA A 331 -18.08 -18.95 -22.34
CA ALA A 331 -18.83 -18.31 -23.40
C ALA A 331 -19.45 -16.99 -22.91
N ASP A 332 -19.77 -16.11 -23.84
CA ASP A 332 -20.65 -14.98 -23.55
C ASP A 332 -22.12 -15.41 -23.49
N ASN A 333 -22.95 -14.56 -22.88
CA ASN A 333 -24.39 -14.75 -22.78
C ASN A 333 -25.15 -14.26 -24.03
N SER A 334 -24.46 -14.03 -25.15
CA SER A 334 -25.11 -13.64 -26.41
C SER A 334 -25.90 -14.79 -27.01
N THR A 335 -26.81 -14.49 -27.95
CA THR A 335 -27.58 -15.54 -28.64
C THR A 335 -26.72 -16.49 -29.48
N SER A 336 -25.56 -16.03 -29.94
CA SER A 336 -24.62 -16.84 -30.73
C SER A 336 -23.57 -17.56 -29.86
N GLN A 337 -23.50 -17.24 -28.56
CA GLN A 337 -22.53 -17.77 -27.58
C GLN A 337 -21.09 -17.84 -28.09
N VAL A 338 -20.43 -16.68 -28.15
CA VAL A 338 -19.01 -16.60 -28.51
C VAL A 338 -18.19 -17.31 -27.43
N GLN A 339 -17.25 -18.16 -27.83
CA GLN A 339 -16.39 -18.93 -26.92
C GLN A 339 -15.03 -18.24 -26.73
N TYR A 340 -14.53 -18.28 -25.51
CA TYR A 340 -13.24 -17.73 -25.09
C TYR A 340 -12.44 -18.84 -24.42
N SER A 341 -11.13 -18.80 -24.64
CA SER A 341 -10.19 -19.67 -23.95
C SER A 341 -8.88 -18.93 -23.71
N LYS A 342 -8.27 -19.16 -22.55
CA LYS A 342 -6.89 -18.78 -22.24
C LYS A 342 -6.19 -19.94 -21.55
N SER A 343 -4.94 -20.17 -21.96
CA SER A 343 -3.99 -21.09 -21.32
C SER A 343 -2.83 -20.26 -20.80
N TRP A 344 -2.32 -20.57 -19.61
CA TRP A 344 -1.08 -19.99 -19.09
C TRP A 344 -0.40 -20.95 -18.12
N ASP A 345 0.90 -20.75 -17.91
CA ASP A 345 1.72 -21.57 -17.04
C ASP A 345 2.23 -20.76 -15.84
N PHE A 346 2.56 -21.46 -14.74
CA PHE A 346 3.30 -20.90 -13.60
C PHE A 346 4.13 -21.98 -12.91
N THR A 347 5.20 -21.56 -12.23
CA THR A 347 6.07 -22.41 -11.40
C THR A 347 5.98 -21.97 -9.95
N VAL A 348 5.91 -22.95 -9.04
CA VAL A 348 5.84 -22.73 -7.59
C VAL A 348 7.25 -22.50 -7.05
N THR A 349 7.40 -21.55 -6.12
CA THR A 349 8.68 -21.28 -5.46
C THR A 349 9.21 -22.50 -4.68
N GLU A 350 10.50 -22.49 -4.35
CA GLU A 350 11.07 -23.48 -3.44
C GLU A 350 10.67 -23.17 -1.99
N TRP A 351 9.88 -24.05 -1.38
CA TRP A 351 9.35 -23.87 -0.03
C TRP A 351 9.59 -25.06 0.89
N SER A 352 9.94 -26.24 0.36
CA SER A 352 10.18 -27.43 1.19
C SER A 352 11.46 -27.36 2.05
N GLN A 353 12.32 -26.36 1.78
CA GLN A 353 13.53 -26.08 2.56
C GLN A 353 13.23 -25.48 3.94
N TYR A 354 12.05 -24.89 4.15
CA TYR A 354 11.71 -24.20 5.38
C TYR A 354 11.22 -25.17 6.46
N ASP A 355 11.54 -24.86 7.71
CA ASP A 355 11.18 -25.70 8.85
C ASP A 355 9.66 -25.75 9.07
N SER A 356 9.18 -26.91 9.51
CA SER A 356 7.79 -27.10 9.92
C SER A 356 7.59 -26.72 11.38
N LEU A 357 6.47 -26.06 11.68
CA LEU A 357 6.08 -25.80 13.06
C LEU A 357 5.87 -27.13 13.82
N PRO A 358 6.30 -27.25 15.09
CA PRO A 358 6.09 -28.46 15.87
C PRO A 358 4.60 -28.82 15.99
N ILE A 359 4.22 -29.99 15.46
CA ILE A 359 2.83 -30.46 15.41
C ILE A 359 2.15 -30.59 16.78
N ASP A 360 2.96 -30.83 17.82
CA ASP A 360 2.53 -30.97 19.22
C ASP A 360 2.20 -29.62 19.87
N SER A 361 2.65 -28.50 19.29
CA SER A 361 2.28 -27.15 19.73
C SER A 361 0.86 -26.75 19.31
N ALA A 362 0.28 -27.45 18.33
CA ALA A 362 -1.05 -27.14 17.80
C ALA A 362 -2.18 -27.62 18.72
N ILE A 363 -2.98 -26.68 19.24
CA ILE A 363 -4.21 -26.96 19.99
C ILE A 363 -5.45 -26.62 19.17
N LYS A 364 -6.62 -27.18 19.51
CA LYS A 364 -7.88 -26.79 18.85
C LYS A 364 -8.42 -25.50 19.47
N LEU A 365 -9.14 -24.72 18.66
CA LEU A 365 -9.84 -23.52 19.14
C LEU A 365 -10.81 -23.83 20.30
N ASP A 366 -11.51 -24.97 20.24
CA ASP A 366 -12.43 -25.42 21.30
C ASP A 366 -11.73 -25.80 22.61
N ASP A 367 -10.44 -26.13 22.56
CA ASP A 367 -9.64 -26.44 23.75
C ASP A 367 -9.14 -25.15 24.44
N LEU A 368 -9.22 -23.99 23.76
CA LEU A 368 -8.85 -22.70 24.32
C LEU A 368 -9.94 -22.20 25.29
N GLN A 369 -9.65 -22.24 26.59
CA GLN A 369 -10.61 -21.91 27.66
C GLN A 369 -11.32 -20.56 27.51
N LYS A 370 -10.63 -19.56 26.92
CA LYS A 370 -11.14 -18.21 26.70
C LYS A 370 -10.78 -17.75 25.29
N GLN A 371 -11.75 -17.77 24.39
CA GLN A 371 -11.57 -17.37 23.00
C GLN A 371 -11.72 -15.85 22.83
N LYS A 372 -10.75 -15.07 23.35
CA LYS A 372 -10.69 -13.62 23.13
C LYS A 372 -9.61 -13.31 22.10
N ARG A 373 -9.93 -12.47 21.12
CA ARG A 373 -9.01 -12.06 20.05
C ARG A 373 -7.95 -11.08 20.56
N GLY A 374 -6.76 -11.15 19.97
CA GLY A 374 -5.65 -10.21 20.20
C GLY A 374 -4.37 -10.82 20.77
N PHE A 375 -3.60 -9.99 21.46
CA PHE A 375 -2.29 -10.32 22.05
C PHE A 375 -2.28 -9.96 23.55
N ALA A 376 -1.54 -10.73 24.33
CA ALA A 376 -1.16 -10.34 25.69
C ALA A 376 0.24 -9.74 25.67
N ILE A 377 0.34 -8.48 26.07
CA ILE A 377 1.58 -7.72 26.03
C ILE A 377 2.09 -7.46 27.45
N ARG A 378 3.34 -7.86 27.70
CA ARG A 378 4.15 -7.38 28.81
C ARG A 378 5.13 -6.36 28.24
N LEU A 379 5.41 -5.31 29.00
CA LEU A 379 6.39 -4.29 28.65
C LEU A 379 7.09 -3.87 29.93
N ALA A 380 8.33 -3.41 29.87
CA ALA A 380 9.00 -2.71 30.96
C ALA A 380 9.97 -1.70 30.36
N ALA A 381 10.14 -0.57 31.05
CA ALA A 381 11.04 0.49 30.65
C ALA A 381 12.06 0.74 31.77
N THR A 382 13.35 0.55 31.50
CA THR A 382 14.41 0.58 32.52
C THR A 382 15.49 1.59 32.18
N ASN A 383 16.03 2.24 33.20
CA ASN A 383 17.21 3.09 33.05
C ASN A 383 18.45 2.20 32.91
N PRO A 384 19.18 2.20 31.78
CA PRO A 384 20.36 1.36 31.56
C PRO A 384 21.55 1.75 32.47
N LEU A 385 21.45 2.88 33.19
CA LEU A 385 22.45 3.33 34.16
C LEU A 385 22.05 3.05 35.63
N ASP A 386 20.94 2.36 35.89
CA ASP A 386 20.58 1.94 37.25
C ASP A 386 21.63 0.93 37.77
N LEU A 387 22.23 1.23 38.93
CA LEU A 387 23.26 0.40 39.57
C LEU A 387 22.72 -0.39 40.76
N GLU A 388 21.48 -0.13 41.17
CA GLU A 388 20.86 -0.70 42.37
C GLU A 388 19.85 -1.80 42.05
N ASN A 389 19.23 -1.76 40.86
CA ASN A 389 18.23 -2.72 40.39
C ASN A 389 18.68 -3.42 39.11
N GLU A 390 17.98 -4.48 38.74
CA GLU A 390 18.16 -5.12 37.45
C GLU A 390 17.73 -4.17 36.33
N ILE A 391 18.26 -4.40 35.12
CA ILE A 391 17.97 -3.61 33.91
C ILE A 391 17.69 -4.53 32.73
N ILE A 392 16.98 -4.03 31.72
CA ILE A 392 16.89 -4.69 30.42
C ILE A 392 18.06 -4.17 29.59
N SER A 393 19.05 -5.04 29.37
CA SER A 393 20.28 -4.71 28.65
C SER A 393 20.31 -5.33 27.27
N GLU A 394 19.70 -6.51 27.12
CA GLU A 394 19.55 -7.27 25.88
C GLU A 394 18.14 -7.84 25.73
N ILE A 395 17.81 -8.35 24.54
CA ILE A 395 16.43 -8.76 24.23
C ILE A 395 16.03 -10.05 24.98
N GLU A 396 17.01 -10.87 25.32
CA GLU A 396 16.86 -12.12 26.06
C GLU A 396 16.43 -11.89 27.52
N ASP A 397 16.72 -10.72 28.10
CA ASP A 397 16.28 -10.34 29.45
C ASP A 397 14.74 -10.33 29.55
N LEU A 398 14.03 -10.18 28.43
CA LEU A 398 12.56 -10.11 28.38
C LEU A 398 11.86 -11.41 28.76
N TRP A 399 12.54 -12.55 28.72
CA TRP A 399 11.99 -13.81 29.23
C TRP A 399 11.63 -13.71 30.72
N TRP A 400 12.40 -12.92 31.47
CA TRP A 400 12.34 -12.80 32.94
C TRP A 400 11.71 -11.48 33.41
N ILE A 401 10.97 -10.78 32.53
CA ILE A 401 10.41 -9.44 32.77
C ILE A 401 9.56 -9.28 34.05
N TRP A 402 9.12 -10.39 34.66
CA TRP A 402 8.37 -10.40 35.93
C TRP A 402 9.10 -11.01 37.10
N ASP A 403 10.19 -11.73 36.85
CA ASP A 403 10.94 -12.43 37.88
C ASP A 403 12.01 -11.54 38.50
N GLU A 404 12.36 -10.46 37.80
CA GLU A 404 13.36 -9.49 38.20
C GLU A 404 12.76 -8.22 38.83
N ASN A 405 13.57 -7.59 39.67
CA ASN A 405 13.20 -6.35 40.35
C ASN A 405 13.79 -5.15 39.59
N TYR A 406 12.98 -4.55 38.72
CA TYR A 406 13.34 -3.36 37.94
C TYR A 406 12.77 -2.08 38.54
N THR A 407 13.48 -0.96 38.36
CA THR A 407 12.83 0.36 38.37
C THR A 407 12.13 0.57 37.03
N ASP A 408 10.82 0.34 36.99
CA ASP A 408 10.02 0.45 35.77
C ASP A 408 9.42 1.85 35.58
N TYR A 409 9.76 2.46 34.44
CA TYR A 409 9.35 3.81 34.04
C TYR A 409 8.12 3.82 33.11
N SER A 410 7.57 2.66 32.75
CA SER A 410 6.42 2.59 31.85
C SER A 410 5.10 3.01 32.49
N ASP A 411 4.18 3.56 31.69
CA ASP A 411 2.82 3.86 32.11
C ASP A 411 1.97 2.58 32.20
N ARG A 412 1.53 2.27 33.42
CA ARG A 412 0.75 1.07 33.73
C ARG A 412 -0.75 1.29 33.77
N GLU A 413 -1.26 2.47 33.40
CA GLU A 413 -2.69 2.82 33.54
C GLU A 413 -3.63 1.81 32.83
N LEU A 414 -3.21 1.29 31.67
CA LEU A 414 -4.00 0.35 30.85
C LEU A 414 -3.65 -1.13 31.08
N PHE A 415 -2.71 -1.43 31.98
CA PHE A 415 -2.31 -2.80 32.27
C PHE A 415 -3.26 -3.40 33.31
N ASN A 416 -3.64 -4.66 33.08
CA ASN A 416 -4.51 -5.38 34.00
C ASN A 416 -3.76 -5.74 35.30
N SER A 417 -4.49 -6.26 36.30
CA SER A 417 -3.89 -6.60 37.60
C SER A 417 -2.84 -7.71 37.56
N SER A 418 -2.71 -8.42 36.43
CA SER A 418 -1.64 -9.39 36.19
C SER A 418 -0.48 -8.80 35.41
N GLY A 419 -0.46 -7.49 35.16
CA GLY A 419 0.63 -6.81 34.46
C GLY A 419 0.61 -6.95 32.94
N TYR A 420 -0.54 -7.30 32.34
CA TYR A 420 -0.67 -7.34 30.88
C TYR A 420 -1.48 -6.16 30.34
N TYR A 421 -0.98 -5.57 29.26
CA TYR A 421 -1.84 -4.84 28.32
C TYR A 421 -2.46 -5.85 27.34
N LEU A 422 -3.76 -5.73 27.09
CA LEU A 422 -4.46 -6.65 26.18
C LEU A 422 -4.75 -5.93 24.86
N GLU A 423 -3.81 -6.03 23.92
CA GLU A 423 -3.99 -5.53 22.56
C GLU A 423 -5.12 -6.33 21.89
N ARG A 424 -6.18 -5.65 21.45
CA ARG A 424 -7.37 -6.30 20.86
C ARG A 424 -7.38 -6.27 19.35
N ASN A 425 -6.57 -5.40 18.76
CA ASN A 425 -6.46 -5.18 17.33
C ASN A 425 -5.16 -5.82 16.86
N GLN A 426 -4.16 -5.04 16.53
CA GLN A 426 -2.99 -5.45 15.78
C GLN A 426 -1.73 -4.87 16.42
N ILE A 427 -0.58 -5.51 16.16
CA ILE A 427 0.71 -4.93 16.50
C ILE A 427 1.12 -4.03 15.33
N ASN A 428 0.93 -2.72 15.53
CA ASN A 428 1.33 -1.66 14.61
C ASN A 428 1.75 -0.45 15.44
N TYR A 429 2.97 -0.51 15.99
CA TYR A 429 3.44 0.46 16.97
C TYR A 429 4.56 1.34 16.46
N GLN A 430 4.50 2.60 16.83
CA GLN A 430 5.56 3.58 16.61
C GLN A 430 5.68 4.49 17.83
N ARG A 431 6.90 4.65 18.36
CA ARG A 431 7.14 5.35 19.64
C ARG A 431 6.69 6.82 19.67
N ASP A 432 6.72 7.51 18.54
CA ASP A 432 6.41 8.94 18.42
C ASP A 432 5.06 9.21 17.75
N GLY A 433 4.28 8.15 17.44
CA GLY A 433 3.04 8.23 16.68
C GLY A 433 3.21 8.75 15.24
N GLY A 434 4.43 8.74 14.72
CA GLY A 434 4.73 9.05 13.32
C GLY A 434 4.38 7.88 12.41
N SER A 435 4.03 8.17 11.16
CA SER A 435 3.79 7.14 10.16
C SER A 435 5.10 6.58 9.63
N ILE A 436 5.54 5.46 10.20
CA ILE A 436 6.79 4.75 9.92
C ILE A 436 6.50 3.26 9.88
N GLY A 437 6.73 2.64 8.72
CA GLY A 437 6.53 1.21 8.53
C GLY A 437 5.88 0.90 7.18
N ASN A 438 5.35 -0.31 7.04
CA ASN A 438 4.61 -0.77 5.87
C ASN A 438 3.10 -0.48 5.97
N LYS A 439 2.58 -0.15 7.16
CA LYS A 439 1.16 0.09 7.40
C LYS A 439 0.93 1.36 8.22
N ALA A 440 0.34 2.36 7.57
CA ALA A 440 -0.14 3.57 8.24
C ALA A 440 -1.17 3.26 9.34
N GLY A 441 -1.27 4.16 10.30
CA GLY A 441 -2.20 4.07 11.43
C GLY A 441 -1.56 3.43 12.65
N GLU A 442 -0.31 3.78 12.90
CA GLU A 442 0.52 3.32 13.99
C GLU A 442 0.04 3.90 15.31
N ASP A 443 -0.10 3.04 16.32
CA ASP A 443 -0.38 3.44 17.70
C ASP A 443 0.93 3.61 18.49
N LEU A 444 0.88 4.30 19.63
CA LEU A 444 2.01 4.29 20.55
C LEU A 444 2.20 2.90 21.15
N PHE A 445 3.44 2.53 21.46
CA PHE A 445 3.72 1.33 22.24
C PHE A 445 2.96 1.38 23.58
N PRO A 446 2.33 0.28 24.02
CA PRO A 446 1.54 0.29 25.25
C PRO A 446 2.41 0.56 26.47
N GLY A 447 2.16 1.69 27.14
CA GLY A 447 2.93 2.13 28.30
C GLY A 447 4.11 3.06 27.98
N ILE A 448 4.35 3.38 26.70
CA ILE A 448 5.32 4.40 26.27
C ILE A 448 4.54 5.56 25.64
N ASN A 449 4.37 6.64 26.39
CA ASN A 449 3.58 7.80 25.96
C ASN A 449 4.47 8.80 25.21
N GLY A 450 5.06 8.39 24.08
CA GLY A 450 5.96 9.24 23.30
C GLY A 450 7.41 9.21 23.78
N THR A 451 8.31 9.71 22.93
CA THR A 451 9.75 9.90 23.24
C THR A 451 9.99 10.62 24.57
N GLU A 452 9.15 11.59 24.93
CA GLU A 452 9.28 12.37 26.16
C GLU A 452 9.17 11.52 27.43
N SER A 453 8.43 10.41 27.39
CA SER A 453 8.28 9.49 28.54
C SER A 453 9.57 8.71 28.84
N LEU A 454 10.53 8.74 27.93
CA LEU A 454 11.83 8.05 28.04
C LEU A 454 12.98 8.99 28.44
N ILE A 455 12.68 10.26 28.72
CA ILE A 455 13.67 11.27 29.13
C ILE A 455 13.60 11.43 30.65
N LEU A 456 14.72 11.21 31.33
CA LEU A 456 14.83 11.49 32.77
C LEU A 456 14.91 13.00 33.03
N GLU A 457 14.48 13.46 34.21
CA GLU A 457 14.39 14.90 34.55
C GLU A 457 15.71 15.68 34.35
N GLU A 458 16.85 15.00 34.47
CA GLU A 458 18.19 15.58 34.32
C GLU A 458 18.80 15.44 32.92
N GLU A 459 18.09 14.80 31.99
CA GLU A 459 18.58 14.47 30.64
C GLU A 459 17.90 15.32 29.56
N GLU A 460 18.62 15.59 28.47
CA GLU A 460 18.08 16.31 27.31
C GLU A 460 17.62 15.37 26.19
N LEU A 461 17.97 14.08 26.28
CA LEU A 461 17.65 13.05 25.30
C LEU A 461 17.09 11.78 26.00
N PRO A 462 16.34 10.94 25.26
CA PRO A 462 15.90 9.64 25.76
C PRO A 462 17.08 8.78 26.18
N VAL A 463 17.00 8.26 27.41
CA VAL A 463 17.99 7.34 27.98
C VAL A 463 17.33 6.06 28.49
N ILE A 464 16.02 6.05 28.73
CA ILE A 464 15.28 4.86 29.15
C ILE A 464 15.14 3.92 27.96
N HIS A 465 15.60 2.68 28.15
CA HIS A 465 15.33 1.59 27.22
C HIS A 465 14.00 0.95 27.58
N PHE A 466 13.34 0.32 26.61
CA PHE A 466 12.18 -0.50 26.92
C PHE A 466 12.16 -1.76 26.08
N GLY A 467 11.52 -2.80 26.62
CA GLY A 467 11.28 -4.01 25.86
C GLY A 467 9.87 -4.52 26.08
N LEU A 468 9.41 -5.28 25.09
CA LEU A 468 8.05 -5.75 24.94
C LEU A 468 8.08 -7.24 24.63
N GLU A 469 7.26 -7.99 25.33
CA GLU A 469 6.90 -9.36 24.97
C GLU A 469 5.41 -9.38 24.59
N ALA A 470 5.11 -9.77 23.35
CA ALA A 470 3.77 -10.05 22.89
C ALA A 470 3.56 -11.56 22.73
N THR A 471 2.57 -12.11 23.45
CA THR A 471 2.19 -13.52 23.37
C THR A 471 0.80 -13.69 22.77
N THR A 472 0.65 -14.66 21.89
CA THR A 472 -0.63 -14.97 21.25
C THR A 472 -0.70 -16.42 20.74
N TYR A 473 -1.91 -16.88 20.46
CA TYR A 473 -2.16 -18.06 19.63
C TYR A 473 -2.60 -17.62 18.24
N LEU A 474 -1.88 -18.04 17.19
CA LEU A 474 -2.24 -17.80 15.80
C LEU A 474 -3.04 -18.98 15.25
N GLU A 475 -4.18 -18.72 14.62
CA GLU A 475 -4.98 -19.73 13.92
C GLU A 475 -4.41 -19.97 12.53
N LEU A 476 -3.78 -21.14 12.36
CA LEU A 476 -3.08 -21.53 11.14
C LEU A 476 -3.68 -22.83 10.58
N ASN A 477 -3.79 -22.88 9.26
CA ASN A 477 -4.16 -24.07 8.51
C ASN A 477 -2.92 -24.73 7.94
N GLU A 478 -3.04 -25.96 7.45
CA GLU A 478 -2.00 -26.67 6.74
C GLU A 478 -1.58 -25.88 5.49
N GLY A 479 -0.28 -25.64 5.34
CA GLY A 479 0.25 -24.85 4.23
C GLY A 479 1.57 -24.17 4.51
N TYR A 480 1.99 -23.37 3.55
CA TYR A 480 3.17 -22.51 3.63
C TYR A 480 2.75 -21.11 4.07
N TYR A 481 3.51 -20.53 4.99
CA TYR A 481 3.27 -19.20 5.51
C TYR A 481 4.51 -18.33 5.36
N GLN A 482 4.26 -17.10 4.94
CA GLN A 482 5.21 -16.02 5.03
C GLN A 482 4.67 -14.94 5.98
N MET A 483 5.42 -14.65 7.04
CA MET A 483 5.18 -13.51 7.91
C MET A 483 6.26 -12.46 7.71
N GLN A 484 5.90 -11.22 8.03
CA GLN A 484 6.80 -10.09 7.99
C GLN A 484 6.79 -9.36 9.33
N ILE A 485 7.97 -9.03 9.84
CA ILE A 485 8.11 -8.14 10.98
C ILE A 485 8.93 -6.93 10.55
N THR A 486 8.30 -5.76 10.58
CA THR A 486 9.02 -4.50 10.45
C THR A 486 9.36 -4.04 11.84
N THR A 487 10.65 -3.85 12.08
CA THR A 487 11.10 -3.43 13.38
C THR A 487 12.37 -2.63 13.32
N THR A 488 12.48 -1.73 14.28
CA THR A 488 13.72 -1.09 14.69
C THR A 488 13.68 -0.87 16.21
N PRO A 489 14.75 -1.17 16.95
CA PRO A 489 16.03 -1.69 16.46
C PRO A 489 16.10 -3.23 16.38
N LYS A 490 15.43 -3.98 17.27
CA LYS A 490 15.61 -5.44 17.39
C LYS A 490 14.32 -6.17 17.80
N HIS A 491 14.17 -7.38 17.27
CA HIS A 491 13.12 -8.31 17.64
C HIS A 491 13.65 -9.75 17.60
N LEU A 492 12.94 -10.66 18.25
CA LEU A 492 13.06 -12.11 18.09
C LEU A 492 11.66 -12.72 18.04
N LEU A 493 11.47 -13.77 17.25
CA LEU A 493 10.21 -14.48 17.12
C LEU A 493 10.36 -15.92 17.58
N TYR A 494 9.43 -16.40 18.40
CA TYR A 494 9.44 -17.76 18.93
C TYR A 494 8.10 -18.45 18.74
N ILE A 495 8.15 -19.77 18.62
CA ILE A 495 7.00 -20.66 18.69
C ILE A 495 6.95 -21.25 20.10
N GLY A 496 5.85 -21.05 20.82
CA GLY A 496 5.73 -21.43 22.23
C GLY A 496 5.77 -20.24 23.19
N PHE A 497 5.67 -20.55 24.49
CA PHE A 497 5.75 -19.59 25.59
C PHE A 497 6.77 -20.07 26.62
N GLY A 498 7.48 -19.13 27.26
CA GLY A 498 8.45 -19.40 28.31
C GLY A 498 9.62 -20.29 27.85
N ASP A 499 10.22 -21.02 28.79
CA ASP A 499 11.43 -21.83 28.60
C ASP A 499 11.33 -22.91 27.50
N ASP A 500 10.11 -23.34 27.15
CA ASP A 500 9.87 -24.36 26.12
C ASP A 500 9.72 -23.75 24.70
N ALA A 501 9.80 -22.42 24.58
CA ALA A 501 9.69 -21.74 23.30
C ALA A 501 10.92 -21.97 22.42
N VAL A 502 10.69 -22.16 21.11
CA VAL A 502 11.74 -22.39 20.12
C VAL A 502 11.82 -21.18 19.20
N GLU A 503 13.00 -20.63 19.03
CA GLU A 503 13.24 -19.48 18.15
C GLU A 503 12.92 -19.88 16.70
N LEU A 504 12.13 -19.05 16.03
CA LEU A 504 11.90 -19.12 14.61
C LEU A 504 12.84 -18.10 13.95
N LEU A 505 13.78 -18.59 13.14
CA LEU A 505 14.77 -17.74 12.49
C LEU A 505 14.18 -17.07 11.23
N PRO A 506 14.56 -15.82 10.95
CA PRO A 506 14.16 -15.15 9.70
C PRO A 506 14.91 -15.75 8.50
N ASP A 507 14.42 -15.45 7.29
CA ASP A 507 15.10 -15.78 6.05
C ASP A 507 16.35 -14.91 5.86
N ASP A 508 17.53 -15.52 6.05
CA ASP A 508 18.84 -14.86 5.96
C ASP A 508 19.20 -14.36 4.55
N SER A 509 18.45 -14.74 3.51
CA SER A 509 18.69 -14.26 2.14
C SER A 509 18.37 -12.77 1.97
N GLU A 510 17.47 -12.24 2.80
CA GLU A 510 17.03 -10.85 2.78
C GLU A 510 17.03 -10.25 4.19
N LEU A 511 18.22 -9.90 4.69
CA LEU A 511 18.38 -9.21 5.97
C LEU A 511 18.18 -7.70 5.78
N PRO A 512 17.08 -7.10 6.28
CA PRO A 512 16.83 -5.67 6.14
C PRO A 512 17.76 -4.81 7.02
N GLY A 513 18.43 -5.43 8.00
CA GLY A 513 19.27 -4.74 8.97
C GLY A 513 18.44 -3.92 9.95
N ILE A 514 18.86 -2.67 10.21
CA ILE A 514 18.18 -1.73 11.12
C ILE A 514 17.36 -0.68 10.36
N GLU A 515 17.04 -0.92 9.08
CA GLU A 515 16.26 0.01 8.27
C GLU A 515 14.77 -0.38 8.28
N ASP A 516 13.89 0.54 8.70
CA ASP A 516 12.43 0.32 8.72
C ASP A 516 11.78 0.15 7.34
N ALA A 517 12.51 0.47 6.27
CA ALA A 517 12.00 0.40 4.90
C ALA A 517 11.84 -1.04 4.37
N LYS A 518 12.34 -2.04 5.09
CA LYS A 518 12.26 -3.46 4.72
C LYS A 518 11.90 -4.31 5.93
N ALA A 519 11.02 -5.29 5.73
CA ALA A 519 10.58 -6.19 6.78
C ALA A 519 11.46 -7.45 6.84
N TRP A 520 11.64 -7.99 8.03
CA TRP A 520 12.21 -9.32 8.25
C TRP A 520 11.19 -10.37 7.81
N LYS A 521 11.61 -11.32 6.96
CA LYS A 521 10.74 -12.38 6.44
C LYS A 521 10.89 -13.64 7.29
N TYR A 522 9.77 -14.25 7.65
CA TYR A 522 9.71 -15.53 8.35
C TYR A 522 8.88 -16.50 7.53
N ASN A 523 9.54 -17.53 7.01
CA ASN A 523 8.94 -18.54 6.14
C ASN A 523 8.93 -19.87 6.87
N PHE A 524 7.77 -20.54 6.92
CA PHE A 524 7.63 -21.82 7.62
C PHE A 524 6.45 -22.63 7.08
N ILE A 525 6.45 -23.92 7.43
CA ILE A 525 5.42 -24.88 7.04
C ILE A 525 4.53 -25.22 8.24
N VAL A 526 3.22 -25.30 8.01
CA VAL A 526 2.26 -25.80 8.98
C VAL A 526 1.76 -27.16 8.49
N GLU A 527 2.06 -28.23 9.23
CA GLU A 527 1.66 -29.60 8.87
C GLU A 527 0.33 -30.04 9.49
N LYS A 528 -0.26 -29.22 10.37
CA LYS A 528 -1.52 -29.54 11.05
C LYS A 528 -2.32 -28.28 11.36
N ASN A 529 -3.60 -28.26 11.00
CA ASN A 529 -4.49 -27.17 11.38
C ASN A 529 -4.55 -26.99 12.90
N GLY A 530 -4.47 -25.76 13.39
CA GLY A 530 -4.65 -25.48 14.80
C GLY A 530 -4.27 -24.06 15.23
N LEU A 531 -4.39 -23.83 16.53
CA LEU A 531 -3.85 -22.67 17.20
C LEU A 531 -2.41 -22.95 17.62
N TYR A 532 -1.47 -22.15 17.13
CA TYR A 532 -0.05 -22.25 17.46
C TYR A 532 0.36 -21.10 18.38
N PRO A 533 1.03 -21.36 19.50
CA PRO A 533 1.53 -20.32 20.39
C PRO A 533 2.72 -19.60 19.74
N PHE A 534 2.73 -18.28 19.81
CA PHE A 534 3.85 -17.45 19.39
C PHE A 534 4.20 -16.40 20.46
N THR A 535 5.50 -16.15 20.61
CA THR A 535 6.05 -15.07 21.41
C THR A 535 6.90 -14.16 20.53
N LEU A 536 6.57 -12.88 20.48
CA LEU A 536 7.35 -11.84 19.82
C LEU A 536 8.03 -10.99 20.89
N LEU A 537 9.36 -10.99 20.89
CA LEU A 537 10.18 -10.10 21.71
C LEU A 537 10.59 -8.89 20.89
N TYR A 538 10.56 -7.72 21.51
CA TYR A 538 11.02 -6.47 20.93
C TYR A 538 11.80 -5.70 21.99
N TYR A 539 12.94 -5.13 21.61
CA TYR A 539 13.77 -4.35 22.51
C TYR A 539 14.25 -3.07 21.84
N ASP A 540 13.92 -1.94 22.45
CA ASP A 540 14.34 -0.62 22.03
C ASP A 540 15.41 -0.03 22.97
N SER A 541 16.59 0.20 22.41
CA SER A 541 17.73 0.84 23.06
C SER A 541 18.12 2.17 22.37
N LEU A 542 17.25 2.74 21.53
CA LEU A 542 17.55 3.91 20.72
C LEU A 542 17.32 5.22 21.49
N GLY A 543 18.38 6.01 21.61
CA GLY A 543 18.28 7.40 22.08
C GLY A 543 17.82 8.37 20.98
N GLY A 544 17.27 9.52 21.39
CA GLY A 544 16.82 10.60 20.49
C GLY A 544 15.41 10.40 19.93
N SER A 545 14.89 11.36 19.14
CA SER A 545 13.58 11.26 18.48
C SER A 545 13.62 10.33 17.27
N SER A 546 12.49 9.67 16.98
CA SER A 546 12.36 8.84 15.78
C SER A 546 12.41 9.73 14.55
N SER A 547 13.41 9.52 13.69
CA SER A 547 13.51 10.27 12.43
C SER A 547 13.87 9.33 11.30
N LEU A 548 12.95 9.15 10.35
CA LEU A 548 13.28 8.58 9.05
C LEU A 548 14.14 9.60 8.30
N THR A 549 15.44 9.33 8.19
CA THR A 549 16.25 9.95 7.15
C THR A 549 16.50 8.89 6.07
N ALA A 550 16.56 9.31 4.81
CA ALA A 550 16.79 8.45 3.63
C ALA A 550 18.17 7.73 3.61
N SER A 551 18.82 7.63 4.77
CA SER A 551 20.15 7.08 5.01
C SER A 551 20.21 6.26 6.31
N GLY A 552 19.12 5.58 6.69
CA GLY A 552 19.11 4.68 7.87
C GLY A 552 18.93 5.42 9.21
N GLY A 553 17.87 6.22 9.34
CA GLY A 553 17.52 6.83 10.62
C GLY A 553 17.02 5.81 11.66
N SER A 554 17.05 6.19 12.93
CA SER A 554 16.48 5.42 14.04
C SER A 554 14.96 5.65 14.10
N ALA A 555 14.15 4.66 13.77
CA ALA A 555 12.79 4.62 14.30
C ALA A 555 12.73 3.61 15.45
N SER A 556 11.68 3.74 16.24
CA SER A 556 11.28 2.72 17.19
C SER A 556 9.93 2.25 16.70
N SER A 557 9.93 1.20 15.89
CA SER A 557 8.75 0.68 15.18
C SER A 557 8.60 -0.83 15.41
N LEU A 558 7.36 -1.30 15.40
CA LEU A 558 7.03 -2.72 15.44
C LEU A 558 5.71 -2.99 14.71
N GLU A 559 5.79 -3.69 13.59
CA GLU A 559 4.64 -4.19 12.83
C GLU A 559 4.77 -5.70 12.67
N TRP A 560 3.66 -6.44 12.83
CA TRP A 560 3.64 -7.87 12.56
C TRP A 560 2.54 -8.22 11.55
N LEU A 561 2.97 -8.68 10.37
CA LEU A 561 2.13 -8.90 9.21
C LEU A 561 2.17 -10.36 8.76
N ASN A 562 1.07 -10.82 8.15
CA ASN A 562 1.09 -11.95 7.24
C ASN A 562 1.17 -11.48 5.78
N VAL A 563 1.88 -12.25 4.95
CA VAL A 563 1.85 -12.11 3.50
C VAL A 563 0.94 -13.20 2.96
N GLU A 564 -0.12 -12.78 2.29
CA GLU A 564 -1.12 -13.66 1.70
C GLU A 564 -0.61 -14.22 0.37
N PRO A 565 -1.20 -15.32 -0.15
CA PRO A 565 -0.71 -15.96 -1.37
C PRO A 565 -0.67 -15.04 -2.60
N MET A 566 -1.54 -14.03 -2.66
CA MET A 566 -1.58 -13.02 -3.73
C MET A 566 -0.59 -11.87 -3.53
N GLY A 567 0.26 -11.92 -2.50
CA GLY A 567 1.24 -10.89 -2.15
C GLY A 567 0.67 -9.73 -1.33
N MET A 568 -0.63 -9.75 -1.01
CA MET A 568 -1.23 -8.76 -0.12
C MET A 568 -0.68 -8.93 1.29
N ARG A 569 -0.46 -7.81 1.98
CA ARG A 569 0.04 -7.81 3.35
C ARG A 569 -1.07 -7.35 4.28
N SER A 570 -1.34 -8.13 5.31
CA SER A 570 -2.34 -7.81 6.32
C SER A 570 -1.70 -7.89 7.70
N LEU A 571 -2.13 -7.03 8.62
CA LEU A 571 -1.65 -7.07 9.99
C LEU A 571 -2.25 -8.30 10.69
N ILE A 572 -1.45 -8.98 11.52
CA ILE A 572 -1.97 -10.10 12.30
C ILE A 572 -3.08 -9.58 13.22
N ASN A 573 -4.22 -10.29 13.22
CA ASN A 573 -5.45 -9.91 13.89
C ASN A 573 -6.06 -8.57 13.41
N GLY A 574 -5.72 -8.14 12.20
CA GLY A 574 -6.29 -7.02 11.49
C GLY A 574 -7.79 -7.18 11.20
N LYS A 575 -8.36 -6.16 10.53
CA LYS A 575 -9.80 -6.11 10.19
C LYS A 575 -10.08 -6.75 8.83
N GLU A 576 -9.05 -6.94 8.02
CA GLU A 576 -9.10 -7.58 6.71
C GLU A 576 -9.48 -9.05 6.86
N ASP A 577 -10.34 -9.56 5.98
CA ASP A 577 -10.89 -10.92 6.07
C ASP A 577 -9.81 -12.00 6.04
N ASP A 578 -8.70 -11.73 5.34
CA ASP A 578 -7.55 -12.63 5.16
C ASP A 578 -6.45 -12.44 6.23
N SER A 579 -6.69 -11.60 7.24
CA SER A 579 -5.79 -11.47 8.39
C SER A 579 -5.76 -12.77 9.20
N ILE A 580 -4.55 -13.23 9.55
CA ILE A 580 -4.41 -14.35 10.48
C ILE A 580 -5.01 -13.97 11.83
N LYS A 581 -5.91 -14.82 12.33
CA LYS A 581 -6.62 -14.57 13.58
C LYS A 581 -5.71 -14.88 14.76
N ALA A 582 -5.62 -13.94 15.70
CA ALA A 582 -4.84 -14.10 16.92
C ALA A 582 -5.75 -14.21 18.16
N TYR A 583 -5.37 -15.04 19.12
CA TYR A 583 -6.13 -15.30 20.35
C TYR A 583 -5.25 -15.13 21.59
N ILE A 584 -5.76 -14.39 22.56
CA ILE A 584 -5.04 -14.08 23.80
C ILE A 584 -4.88 -15.34 24.66
N PRO A 585 -3.67 -15.62 25.20
CA PRO A 585 -3.47 -16.67 26.18
C PRO A 585 -4.44 -16.57 27.38
N PRO A 586 -5.15 -17.66 27.77
CA PRO A 586 -6.21 -17.58 28.79
C PRO A 586 -5.75 -17.14 30.18
N ASN A 587 -4.47 -17.36 30.52
CA ASN A 587 -3.81 -16.91 31.75
C ASN A 587 -3.64 -15.38 31.81
N ALA A 588 -3.49 -14.72 30.66
CA ALA A 588 -3.38 -13.26 30.60
C ALA A 588 -4.73 -12.54 30.74
N ILE A 589 -5.84 -13.24 30.47
CA ILE A 589 -7.19 -12.69 30.59
C ILE A 589 -7.64 -12.76 32.06
N VAL A 590 -7.41 -11.69 32.80
CA VAL A 590 -7.99 -11.52 34.13
C VAL A 590 -9.48 -11.24 34.01
N GLU A 591 -10.32 -11.95 34.76
CA GLU A 591 -11.72 -11.56 34.90
C GLU A 591 -11.79 -10.19 35.58
N VAL A 592 -12.29 -9.19 34.86
CA VAL A 592 -12.58 -7.88 35.43
C VAL A 592 -13.64 -8.04 36.50
N LYS A 593 -13.21 -8.06 37.76
CA LYS A 593 -14.13 -7.90 38.89
C LYS A 593 -14.49 -6.42 38.94
N PRO A 594 -15.79 -6.05 39.03
CA PRO A 594 -16.19 -4.66 39.14
C PRO A 594 -15.40 -3.98 40.26
N ALA A 595 -14.77 -2.84 39.94
CA ALA A 595 -13.99 -2.13 40.94
C ALA A 595 -14.84 -1.85 42.19
N LYS A 596 -14.32 -2.19 43.37
CA LYS A 596 -14.98 -1.87 44.64
C LYS A 596 -14.78 -0.39 44.95
N MET A 597 -15.76 0.42 44.55
CA MET A 597 -15.77 1.83 44.88
C MET A 597 -16.35 2.07 46.29
N SER A 598 -15.73 2.99 47.01
CA SER A 598 -16.24 3.53 48.26
C SER A 598 -16.26 5.06 48.21
N ILE A 599 -17.23 5.63 48.91
CA ILE A 599 -17.42 7.08 48.99
C ILE A 599 -17.39 7.53 50.45
N LEU A 600 -16.64 8.58 50.73
CA LEU A 600 -16.55 9.23 52.03
C LEU A 600 -16.76 10.73 51.86
N ILE A 601 -17.53 11.35 52.75
CA ILE A 601 -17.61 12.81 52.84
C ILE A 601 -16.76 13.25 54.03
N GLN A 602 -15.74 14.07 53.79
CA GLN A 602 -14.86 14.60 54.81
C GLN A 602 -14.52 16.06 54.52
N ASN A 603 -14.68 16.93 55.52
CA ASN A 603 -14.38 18.37 55.41
C ASN A 603 -15.04 19.07 54.20
N GLY A 604 -16.28 18.67 53.87
CA GLY A 604 -17.03 19.23 52.74
C GLY A 604 -16.58 18.75 51.36
N LYS A 605 -15.61 17.83 51.28
CA LYS A 605 -15.18 17.17 50.04
C LYS A 605 -15.73 15.75 49.97
N VAL A 606 -16.00 15.30 48.75
CA VAL A 606 -16.29 13.91 48.43
C VAL A 606 -14.96 13.21 48.13
N ILE A 607 -14.68 12.12 48.82
CA ILE A 607 -13.50 11.28 48.61
C ILE A 607 -14.00 9.97 48.02
N ILE A 608 -13.49 9.63 46.84
CA ILE A 608 -13.79 8.39 46.13
C ILE A 608 -12.54 7.53 46.18
N SER A 609 -12.70 6.26 46.57
CA SER A 609 -11.61 5.29 46.59
C SER A 609 -12.04 4.03 45.84
N TRP A 610 -11.12 3.45 45.09
CA TRP A 610 -11.28 2.19 44.38
C TRP A 610 -10.02 1.33 44.58
N GLY A 611 -10.17 -0.01 44.52
CA GLY A 611 -9.09 -0.95 44.83
C GLY A 611 -8.40 -1.55 43.60
N GLU A 612 -9.08 -1.58 42.46
CA GLU A 612 -8.66 -2.23 41.23
C GLU A 612 -8.10 -1.20 40.22
N LEU A 613 -7.10 -1.56 39.41
CA LEU A 613 -6.54 -0.67 38.38
C LEU A 613 -7.61 -0.27 37.34
N GLY A 614 -7.59 0.98 36.91
CA GLY A 614 -8.47 1.52 35.88
C GLY A 614 -8.66 3.04 35.95
N ILE A 615 -9.23 3.59 34.88
CA ILE A 615 -9.43 5.03 34.69
C ILE A 615 -10.71 5.47 35.42
N LEU A 616 -10.59 6.44 36.32
CA LEU A 616 -11.76 7.06 36.93
C LEU A 616 -12.48 7.91 35.86
N GLN A 617 -13.73 7.58 35.58
CA GLN A 617 -14.59 8.38 34.69
C GLN A 617 -15.63 9.14 35.49
N GLN A 618 -16.06 10.30 34.99
CA GLN A 618 -17.21 11.05 35.51
C GLN A 618 -18.27 11.32 34.45
N SER A 619 -19.51 11.49 34.90
CA SER A 619 -20.63 11.96 34.08
C SER A 619 -21.66 12.71 34.93
N GLU A 620 -22.34 13.68 34.34
CA GLU A 620 -23.51 14.32 34.96
C GLU A 620 -24.78 13.44 34.88
N SER A 621 -24.73 12.33 34.12
CA SER A 621 -25.83 11.39 33.88
C SER A 621 -25.38 9.95 34.14
N ILE A 622 -26.25 9.14 34.76
CA ILE A 622 -25.97 7.73 35.05
C ILE A 622 -25.68 6.89 33.79
N ASN A 623 -26.16 7.34 32.63
CA ASN A 623 -25.98 6.68 31.34
C ASN A 623 -24.87 7.29 30.48
N GLY A 624 -24.13 8.29 31.00
CA GLY A 624 -23.13 9.03 30.22
C GLY A 624 -23.70 10.27 29.51
N PRO A 625 -22.90 10.94 28.66
CA PRO A 625 -21.55 10.54 28.23
C PRO A 625 -20.54 10.55 29.38
N TRP A 626 -19.62 9.58 29.36
CA TRP A 626 -18.59 9.41 30.38
C TRP A 626 -17.27 10.01 29.90
N ASN A 627 -16.64 10.81 30.75
CA ASN A 627 -15.35 11.43 30.46
C ASN A 627 -14.29 10.91 31.42
N ASP A 628 -13.11 10.60 30.89
CA ASP A 628 -11.95 10.16 31.65
C ASP A 628 -11.43 11.30 32.54
N ILE A 629 -11.09 10.98 33.79
CA ILE A 629 -10.37 11.86 34.72
C ILE A 629 -8.93 11.38 34.77
N THR A 630 -8.11 11.85 33.84
CA THR A 630 -6.73 11.40 33.66
C THR A 630 -5.80 11.81 34.80
N GLY A 631 -4.80 10.96 35.08
CA GLY A 631 -3.71 11.25 36.02
C GLY A 631 -4.15 11.37 37.49
N LYS A 632 -5.19 10.63 37.92
CA LYS A 632 -5.65 10.60 39.32
C LYS A 632 -5.52 9.21 39.92
N SER A 633 -4.93 9.14 41.10
CA SER A 633 -4.84 7.93 41.90
C SER A 633 -5.96 7.85 42.94
N SER A 634 -6.28 6.61 43.35
CA SER A 634 -7.13 6.34 44.50
C SER A 634 -6.36 6.63 45.79
N PRO A 635 -6.91 7.40 46.76
CA PRO A 635 -8.22 8.04 46.76
C PRO A 635 -8.23 9.41 46.05
N TYR A 636 -9.30 9.72 45.31
CA TYR A 636 -9.51 11.00 44.65
C TYR A 636 -10.48 11.91 45.43
N SER A 637 -10.09 13.17 45.63
CA SER A 637 -10.87 14.15 46.39
C SER A 637 -11.49 15.21 45.48
N ILE A 638 -12.80 15.40 45.62
CA ILE A 638 -13.64 16.27 44.80
C ILE A 638 -14.29 17.33 45.67
N SER A 639 -14.23 18.58 45.21
CA SER A 639 -15.06 19.66 45.75
C SER A 639 -16.39 19.67 44.99
N PRO A 640 -17.53 19.35 45.63
CA PRO A 640 -18.82 19.31 44.94
C PRO A 640 -19.17 20.69 44.36
N ASN A 641 -19.34 20.77 43.05
CA ASN A 641 -19.68 22.00 42.33
C ASN A 641 -20.91 21.86 41.41
N SER A 642 -21.53 20.69 41.37
CA SER A 642 -22.71 20.37 40.57
C SER A 642 -23.82 19.73 41.42
N ASN A 643 -25.05 19.69 40.90
CA ASN A 643 -26.19 19.07 41.58
C ASN A 643 -26.04 17.54 41.72
N SER A 644 -25.39 16.90 40.75
CA SER A 644 -25.06 15.47 40.75
C SER A 644 -23.87 15.20 39.85
N MET A 645 -23.03 14.25 40.25
CA MET A 645 -21.95 13.70 39.44
C MET A 645 -21.85 12.21 39.72
N PHE A 646 -21.74 11.41 38.67
CA PHE A 646 -21.60 9.96 38.71
C PHE A 646 -20.15 9.61 38.42
N TYR A 647 -19.63 8.58 39.08
CA TYR A 647 -18.27 8.12 38.91
C TYR A 647 -18.26 6.60 38.68
N ARG A 648 -17.37 6.14 37.81
CA ARG A 648 -17.12 4.70 37.57
C ARG A 648 -15.66 4.47 37.26
N ILE A 649 -15.21 3.22 37.37
CA ILE A 649 -13.91 2.78 36.87
C ILE A 649 -14.10 2.15 35.51
N LYS A 650 -13.36 2.64 34.51
CA LYS A 650 -13.18 2.01 33.20
C LYS A 650 -11.94 1.14 33.28
N HIS A 651 -12.11 -0.15 33.03
CA HIS A 651 -11.03 -1.12 32.89
C HIS A 651 -10.64 -1.26 31.43
#